data_AF-A0A2N2KN25-F1
#
_entry.id   AF-A0A2N2KN25-F1
#
_cell.length_a   1.000
_cell.length_b   1.000
_cell.length_c   1.000
_cell.angle_alpha   90.00
_cell.angle_beta   90.00
_cell.angle_gamma   90.00
#
_symmetry.space_group_name_H-M   'P 1'
#
loop_
_entity.id
_entity.type
_entity.pdbx_description
1 polymer ?
#
loop_
_entity_poly.entity_id
_entity_poly.type
_entity_poly.pdbx_seq_one_letter_code
_entity_poly.pdbx_strand_id
1 'polypeptide(L)'
;MDKLLNTQQAKSWGEWQSHTREYLIDSLQRSIIYTDILRKRGNNYIKHIRSGQPPVLVYNYEMILNAKNFPRPANYALVRIRDRRKADEPPDHNKRRRESKLPPPIPKRPIVIMDPRAGHGPGIGGSKRDSEIGMALNNGHPVYFILFYSEPIPGQNLADVETAMATFMEKIVELHPYADAPAVMGNCQAGWAAALLCAERPDVTGPLILNGAPLSYWSGVVGENPMRYKGGLGGGVWVTSFLSDLGNGVFDGANLVANFEGLNPANTLWSKRYNVYSQVDTEEERYLAFEKWWGGFFMLTTDEIHFIVNNLFVGNKLERGELELREGEKISLKNIKNPILVFASLGDNITPAQQALNWIPRVYTSVDDIKRHGQVIIYIIHKDIGHLGIFVAGSVAKKEHHQIIANFDMIDFITPGLYEMIIEGDVAGGNFTTRYAERTFADIAAYDDGVEDEEDFSIVAKISEINDNIYQVLVRPWVKLWTTELSAEIIRNLHPLRVQRYMYADINPLMRPLKNLASVTRAQRKPASPDNPLVAMEKDVSEYIENVLNIYRDYRDLSQEQLFRFIYSRDLIRTFFPPTKDEAPRESDHYERADYDKRTQSLEEGGVAEGLIRVFMAVARTSRGIKRSHFDFAQEIAATHKVLGKIRPVQFKKILKEQAAILQADQDRAISALHILIKNKDDRMDALGIARRLCLVDGKYTREEEILIEKLKKGLKLKND
;
A
#
# COMPACT_ATOMS: atom_id res chain seq x y z
N MET A 1 10.62 -65.29 29.76
CA MET A 1 10.60 -64.25 28.71
C MET A 1 9.16 -63.88 28.34
N ASP A 2 8.29 -64.87 28.07
CA ASP A 2 6.86 -64.64 27.71
C ASP A 2 6.02 -63.91 28.76
N LYS A 3 6.23 -64.12 30.06
CA LYS A 3 5.51 -63.36 31.11
C LYS A 3 5.85 -61.87 31.12
N LEU A 4 7.10 -61.50 30.83
CA LEU A 4 7.56 -60.10 30.75
C LEU A 4 7.05 -59.42 29.48
N LEU A 5 7.04 -60.15 28.35
CA LEU A 5 6.44 -59.70 27.09
C LEU A 5 4.93 -59.44 27.25
N ASN A 6 4.19 -60.35 27.90
CA ASN A 6 2.75 -60.17 28.16
C ASN A 6 2.44 -58.98 29.09
N THR A 7 3.30 -58.68 30.08
CA THR A 7 3.09 -57.53 30.97
C THR A 7 3.43 -56.19 30.30
N GLN A 8 4.46 -56.15 29.46
CA GLN A 8 4.78 -54.97 28.65
C GLN A 8 3.70 -54.70 27.60
N GLN A 9 3.19 -55.74 26.95
CA GLN A 9 2.09 -55.61 26.00
C GLN A 9 0.82 -55.11 26.70
N ALA A 10 0.42 -55.70 27.83
CA ALA A 10 -0.75 -55.23 28.60
C ALA A 10 -0.62 -53.77 29.09
N LYS A 11 0.58 -53.33 29.51
CA LYS A 11 0.85 -51.92 29.86
C LYS A 11 0.73 -50.99 28.65
N SER A 12 1.31 -51.38 27.52
CA SER A 12 1.21 -50.63 26.25
C SER A 12 -0.24 -50.49 25.79
N TRP A 13 -1.06 -51.55 25.90
CA TRP A 13 -2.49 -51.49 25.57
C TRP A 13 -3.27 -50.56 26.51
N GLY A 14 -2.94 -50.54 27.81
CA GLY A 14 -3.55 -49.60 28.77
C GLY A 14 -3.21 -48.14 28.51
N GLU A 15 -1.95 -47.86 28.14
CA GLU A 15 -1.50 -46.51 27.76
C GLU A 15 -2.20 -46.02 26.48
N TRP A 16 -2.30 -46.87 25.46
CA TRP A 16 -3.04 -46.56 24.23
C TRP A 16 -4.53 -46.28 24.48
N GLN A 17 -5.19 -47.02 25.37
CA GLN A 17 -6.58 -46.75 25.76
C GLN A 17 -6.72 -45.41 26.49
N SER A 18 -5.78 -45.07 27.37
CA SER A 18 -5.77 -43.76 28.05
C SER A 18 -5.61 -42.61 27.05
N HIS A 19 -4.60 -42.70 26.18
CA HIS A 19 -4.37 -41.69 25.13
C HIS A 19 -5.56 -41.53 24.20
N THR A 20 -6.20 -42.64 23.81
CA THR A 20 -7.41 -42.62 22.98
C THR A 20 -8.56 -41.90 23.67
N ARG A 21 -8.81 -42.20 24.95
CA ARG A 21 -9.86 -41.57 25.72
C ARG A 21 -9.60 -40.07 25.93
N GLU A 22 -8.38 -39.70 26.28
CA GLU A 22 -7.96 -38.30 26.42
C GLU A 22 -8.17 -37.53 25.11
N TYR A 23 -7.69 -38.09 24.00
CA TYR A 23 -7.83 -37.49 22.67
C TYR A 23 -9.30 -37.32 22.27
N LEU A 24 -10.13 -38.34 22.46
CA LEU A 24 -11.56 -38.26 22.12
C LEU A 24 -12.29 -37.21 22.94
N ILE A 25 -12.03 -37.14 24.25
CA ILE A 25 -12.60 -36.10 25.12
C ILE A 25 -12.14 -34.73 24.63
N ASP A 26 -10.84 -34.54 24.44
CA ASP A 26 -10.27 -33.30 23.97
C ASP A 26 -10.84 -32.85 22.62
N SER A 27 -10.84 -33.74 21.63
CA SER A 27 -11.37 -33.50 20.28
C SER A 27 -12.85 -33.11 20.30
N LEU A 28 -13.69 -33.83 21.07
CA LEU A 28 -15.11 -33.47 21.23
C LEU A 28 -15.29 -32.08 21.85
N GLN A 29 -14.51 -31.76 22.88
CA GLN A 29 -14.55 -30.44 23.52
C GLN A 29 -14.11 -29.34 22.55
N ARG A 30 -13.00 -29.55 21.81
CA ARG A 30 -12.52 -28.63 20.78
C ARG A 30 -13.57 -28.43 19.68
N SER A 31 -14.24 -29.49 19.22
CA SER A 31 -15.31 -29.38 18.22
C SER A 31 -16.49 -28.54 18.70
N ILE A 32 -16.93 -28.70 19.95
CA ILE A 32 -18.02 -27.89 20.53
C ILE A 32 -17.61 -26.42 20.60
N ILE A 33 -16.41 -26.14 21.14
CA ILE A 33 -15.91 -24.77 21.31
C ILE A 33 -15.68 -24.11 19.94
N TYR A 34 -15.03 -24.81 19.02
CA TYR A 34 -14.80 -24.34 17.65
C TYR A 34 -16.11 -24.00 16.93
N THR A 35 -17.14 -24.85 17.03
CA THR A 35 -18.44 -24.56 16.44
C THR A 35 -19.09 -23.33 17.09
N ASP A 36 -18.91 -23.12 18.40
CA ASP A 36 -19.37 -21.90 19.08
C ASP A 36 -18.61 -20.65 18.60
N ILE A 37 -17.32 -20.76 18.29
CA ILE A 37 -16.54 -19.68 17.66
C ILE A 37 -17.13 -19.34 16.27
N LEU A 38 -17.44 -20.34 15.44
CA LEU A 38 -18.11 -20.12 14.15
C LEU A 38 -19.50 -19.49 14.32
N ARG A 39 -20.23 -19.86 15.38
CA ARG A 39 -21.52 -19.25 15.73
C ARG A 39 -21.38 -17.80 16.14
N LYS A 40 -20.40 -17.48 16.99
CA LYS A 40 -20.05 -16.09 17.34
C LYS A 40 -19.67 -15.28 16.10
N ARG A 41 -18.92 -15.86 15.15
CA ARG A 41 -18.61 -15.23 13.85
C ARG A 41 -19.89 -14.88 13.08
N GLY A 42 -20.82 -15.83 12.92
CA GLY A 42 -22.08 -15.60 12.23
C GLY A 42 -22.94 -14.52 12.91
N ASN A 43 -23.03 -14.56 14.23
CA ASN A 43 -23.77 -13.55 15.00
C ASN A 43 -23.12 -12.16 14.94
N ASN A 44 -21.78 -12.09 15.02
CA ASN A 44 -21.04 -10.85 14.87
C ASN A 44 -21.26 -10.24 13.48
N TYR A 45 -21.28 -11.06 12.43
CA TYR A 45 -21.60 -10.61 11.07
C TYR A 45 -23.01 -10.00 10.97
N ILE A 46 -24.04 -10.69 11.48
CA ILE A 46 -25.42 -10.18 11.46
C ILE A 46 -25.52 -8.88 12.28
N LYS A 47 -24.89 -8.83 13.46
CA LYS A 47 -24.84 -7.62 14.29
C LYS A 47 -24.18 -6.47 13.55
N HIS A 48 -23.09 -6.75 12.83
CA HIS A 48 -22.35 -5.77 12.06
C HIS A 48 -23.18 -5.17 10.93
N ILE A 49 -23.90 -6.00 10.16
CA ILE A 49 -24.87 -5.55 9.15
C ILE A 49 -25.92 -4.64 9.77
N ARG A 50 -26.57 -5.08 10.86
CA ARG A 50 -27.62 -4.31 11.55
C ARG A 50 -27.13 -2.96 12.09
N SER A 51 -25.85 -2.85 12.41
CA SER A 51 -25.23 -1.59 12.85
C SER A 51 -24.81 -0.67 11.70
N GLY A 52 -25.12 -1.01 10.45
CA GLY A 52 -24.72 -0.22 9.27
C GLY A 52 -23.26 -0.42 8.86
N GLN A 53 -22.64 -1.56 9.23
CA GLN A 53 -21.27 -1.92 8.89
C GLN A 53 -20.23 -0.81 9.20
N PRO A 54 -20.14 -0.34 10.46
CA PRO A 54 -19.21 0.72 10.83
C PRO A 54 -17.75 0.29 10.58
N PRO A 55 -16.82 1.22 10.32
CA PRO A 55 -15.42 0.88 10.09
C PRO A 55 -14.80 0.11 11.26
N VAL A 56 -13.84 -0.77 10.96
CA VAL A 56 -13.15 -1.59 11.97
C VAL A 56 -11.99 -0.87 12.66
N LEU A 57 -12.16 0.42 12.96
CA LEU A 57 -11.17 1.24 13.64
C LEU A 57 -11.22 1.03 15.17
N VAL A 58 -10.06 0.93 15.83
CA VAL A 58 -9.99 0.98 17.31
C VAL A 58 -9.97 2.40 17.85
N TYR A 59 -9.85 3.39 16.96
CA TYR A 59 -9.76 4.81 17.28
C TYR A 59 -11.13 5.49 17.18
N ASN A 60 -11.35 6.49 18.03
CA ASN A 60 -12.46 7.41 17.82
C ASN A 60 -12.15 8.34 16.66
N TYR A 61 -13.19 8.78 15.97
CA TYR A 61 -13.04 9.73 14.87
C TYR A 61 -14.18 10.74 14.86
N GLU A 62 -13.93 11.87 14.23
CA GLU A 62 -14.88 12.94 13.98
C GLU A 62 -15.13 13.07 12.49
N MET A 63 -16.40 13.14 12.11
CA MET A 63 -16.80 13.35 10.72
C MET A 63 -16.51 14.79 10.30
N ILE A 64 -15.72 14.98 9.25
CA ILE A 64 -15.34 16.30 8.74
C ILE A 64 -16.17 16.64 7.50
N LEU A 65 -16.22 15.73 6.53
CA LEU A 65 -17.03 15.86 5.32
C LEU A 65 -17.66 14.53 4.96
N ASN A 66 -18.87 14.58 4.43
CA ASN A 66 -19.59 13.42 3.91
C ASN A 66 -19.96 13.68 2.45
N ALA A 67 -19.35 12.95 1.52
CA ALA A 67 -19.54 13.19 0.09
C ALA A 67 -20.94 12.81 -0.40
N LYS A 68 -21.76 12.13 0.42
CA LYS A 68 -23.19 11.95 0.13
C LYS A 68 -23.97 13.26 -0.02
N ASN A 69 -23.44 14.34 0.56
CA ASN A 69 -24.06 15.66 0.55
C ASN A 69 -23.43 16.61 -0.48
N PHE A 70 -22.51 16.11 -1.32
CA PHE A 70 -21.87 16.93 -2.36
C PHE A 70 -22.77 17.08 -3.58
N PRO A 71 -22.51 18.10 -4.44
CA PRO A 71 -23.24 18.27 -5.70
C PRO A 71 -23.22 17.03 -6.59
N ARG A 72 -22.11 16.30 -6.59
CA ARG A 72 -21.98 14.96 -7.15
C ARG A 72 -21.76 13.97 -6.00
N PRO A 73 -22.81 13.28 -5.54
CA PRO A 73 -22.71 12.46 -4.34
C PRO A 73 -21.83 11.23 -4.56
N ALA A 74 -20.98 10.93 -3.58
CA ALA A 74 -20.18 9.71 -3.55
C ALA A 74 -20.29 9.02 -2.18
N ASN A 75 -20.13 7.70 -2.15
CA ASN A 75 -20.23 6.90 -0.93
C ASN A 75 -19.00 6.97 -0.02
N TYR A 76 -18.28 8.08 -0.01
CA TYR A 76 -17.06 8.32 0.77
C TYR A 76 -17.26 9.41 1.81
N ALA A 77 -16.44 9.39 2.86
CA ALA A 77 -16.44 10.40 3.89
C ALA A 77 -15.03 10.63 4.46
N LEU A 78 -14.72 11.89 4.78
CA LEU A 78 -13.49 12.27 5.44
C LEU A 78 -13.71 12.33 6.95
N VAL A 79 -12.89 11.60 7.71
CA VAL A 79 -12.88 11.68 9.17
C VAL A 79 -11.51 12.07 9.70
N ARG A 80 -11.50 12.77 10.84
CA ARG A 80 -10.28 13.05 11.61
C ARG A 80 -10.19 12.06 12.76
N ILE A 81 -9.06 11.38 12.91
CA ILE A 81 -8.83 10.47 14.03
C ILE A 81 -8.54 11.29 15.30
N ARG A 82 -9.22 10.96 16.40
CA ARG A 82 -9.03 11.59 17.71
C ARG A 82 -7.93 10.88 18.49
N ASP A 83 -6.91 11.62 18.91
CA ASP A 83 -5.87 11.07 19.79
C ASP A 83 -6.30 11.23 21.25
N ARG A 84 -6.87 10.17 21.84
CA ARG A 84 -7.27 10.18 23.26
C ARG A 84 -6.13 10.47 24.25
N ARG A 85 -4.86 10.42 23.81
CA ARG A 85 -3.69 10.70 24.66
C ARG A 85 -3.36 12.19 24.77
N LYS A 86 -3.96 13.02 23.92
CA LYS A 86 -3.88 14.48 23.98
C LYS A 86 -5.30 15.04 24.12
N ALA A 87 -5.46 16.16 24.81
CA ALA A 87 -6.70 16.91 24.64
C ALA A 87 -6.73 17.36 23.16
N ASP A 88 -7.74 16.95 22.40
CA ASP A 88 -8.00 17.49 21.05
C ASP A 88 -8.36 18.98 21.23
N GLU A 89 -7.37 19.84 21.38
CA GLU A 89 -7.58 21.27 21.27
C GLU A 89 -7.84 21.56 19.78
N PRO A 90 -8.96 22.23 19.42
CA PRO A 90 -9.06 22.87 18.12
C PRO A 90 -7.81 23.72 17.91
N PRO A 91 -7.37 23.96 16.66
CA PRO A 91 -6.39 25.00 16.40
C PRO A 91 -7.02 26.35 16.80
N ASP A 92 -6.95 26.70 18.07
CA ASP A 92 -7.41 27.97 18.58
C ASP A 92 -6.39 29.01 18.14
N HIS A 93 -6.76 29.78 17.12
CA HIS A 93 -5.97 30.90 16.61
C HIS A 93 -5.56 31.89 17.73
N ASN A 94 -6.22 31.86 18.89
CA ASN A 94 -5.99 32.80 20.00
C ASN A 94 -5.10 32.28 21.13
N LYS A 95 -4.76 30.98 21.21
CA LYS A 95 -3.97 30.42 22.33
C LYS A 95 -2.45 30.62 22.24
N ARG A 96 -1.90 31.07 21.10
CA ARG A 96 -0.47 31.39 20.95
C ARG A 96 0.00 32.63 21.71
N ARG A 97 -0.90 33.32 22.44
CA ARG A 97 -0.57 34.49 23.28
C ARG A 97 0.02 34.17 24.65
N ARG A 98 0.20 32.90 25.04
CA ARG A 98 0.93 32.56 26.27
C ARG A 98 2.38 32.16 25.97
N GLU A 99 3.26 32.97 26.54
CA GLU A 99 4.70 33.02 26.36
C GLU A 99 5.38 31.68 26.68
N SER A 100 6.03 31.11 25.68
CA SER A 100 7.24 30.32 25.86
C SER A 100 8.33 31.03 25.04
N LYS A 101 9.53 31.20 25.59
CA LYS A 101 10.69 31.77 24.87
C LYS A 101 11.23 30.85 23.76
N LEU A 102 10.61 29.70 23.52
CA LEU A 102 10.98 28.78 22.46
C LEU A 102 10.22 29.13 21.17
N PRO A 103 10.85 29.00 19.98
CA PRO A 103 10.15 29.12 18.71
C PRO A 103 8.92 28.20 18.69
N PRO A 104 7.77 28.65 18.15
CA PRO A 104 6.61 27.78 18.04
C PRO A 104 6.99 26.55 17.20
N PRO A 105 6.60 25.33 17.62
CA PRO A 105 6.93 24.13 16.85
C PRO A 105 6.32 24.22 15.46
N ILE A 106 7.11 23.85 14.44
CA ILE A 106 6.62 23.72 13.07
C ILE A 106 5.49 22.68 13.09
N PRO A 107 4.28 23.02 12.63
CA PRO A 107 3.17 22.07 12.65
C PRO A 107 3.50 20.86 11.78
N LYS A 108 3.25 19.67 12.32
CA LYS A 108 3.47 18.42 11.58
C LYS A 108 2.48 18.31 10.42
N ARG A 109 2.97 17.82 9.28
CA ARG A 109 2.17 17.50 8.08
C ARG A 109 0.99 16.60 8.43
N PRO A 110 -0.24 16.89 7.97
CA PRO A 110 -1.35 15.95 8.09
C PRO A 110 -1.09 14.67 7.28
N ILE A 111 -1.53 13.52 7.79
CA ILE A 111 -1.45 12.23 7.08
C ILE A 111 -2.87 11.74 6.81
N VAL A 112 -3.14 11.37 5.56
CA VAL A 112 -4.40 10.79 5.10
C VAL A 112 -4.15 9.32 4.78
N ILE A 113 -4.92 8.43 5.40
CA ILE A 113 -4.85 6.99 5.14
C ILE A 113 -6.13 6.54 4.42
N MET A 114 -5.95 5.74 3.38
CA MET A 114 -7.02 5.22 2.52
C MET A 114 -6.90 3.70 2.43
N ASP A 115 -7.96 3.02 2.85
CA ASP A 115 -8.05 1.55 2.74
C ASP A 115 -8.70 1.11 1.43
N PRO A 116 -8.40 -0.10 0.94
CA PRO A 116 -8.92 -0.59 -0.33
C PRO A 116 -10.42 -0.90 -0.27
N ARG A 117 -11.19 -0.43 -1.25
CA ARG A 117 -12.56 -0.89 -1.51
C ARG A 117 -12.56 -2.16 -2.37
N ALA A 118 -11.79 -3.16 -1.95
CA ALA A 118 -11.59 -4.44 -2.65
C ALA A 118 -12.59 -5.51 -2.21
N GLY A 119 -13.87 -5.13 -2.12
CA GLY A 119 -14.95 -5.95 -1.57
C GLY A 119 -15.04 -5.99 -0.04
N HIS A 120 -14.03 -5.48 0.67
CA HIS A 120 -14.00 -5.37 2.13
C HIS A 120 -14.41 -3.97 2.64
N GLY A 121 -14.73 -3.86 3.93
CA GLY A 121 -15.00 -2.58 4.58
C GLY A 121 -13.74 -1.80 5.00
N PRO A 122 -13.88 -0.50 5.31
CA PRO A 122 -12.77 0.35 5.71
C PRO A 122 -12.33 0.12 7.17
N GLY A 123 -11.11 0.53 7.47
CA GLY A 123 -10.57 0.65 8.83
C GLY A 123 -9.49 -0.37 9.18
N ILE A 124 -9.04 -1.17 8.23
CA ILE A 124 -7.99 -2.16 8.43
C ILE A 124 -6.66 -1.51 8.84
N GLY A 125 -6.30 -0.36 8.26
CA GLY A 125 -5.11 0.45 8.63
C GLY A 125 -5.15 1.07 10.04
N GLY A 126 -6.29 0.92 10.74
CA GLY A 126 -6.49 1.36 12.13
C GLY A 126 -7.16 0.32 13.02
N SER A 127 -7.11 -0.96 12.64
CA SER A 127 -7.76 -2.07 13.35
C SER A 127 -7.02 -2.51 14.61
N LYS A 128 -5.80 -2.02 14.82
CA LYS A 128 -4.95 -2.25 16.00
C LYS A 128 -4.28 -0.93 16.41
N ARG A 129 -3.70 -0.91 17.61
CA ARG A 129 -2.87 0.23 18.05
C ARG A 129 -1.54 0.29 17.31
N ASP A 130 -0.93 -0.86 17.08
CA ASP A 130 0.25 -1.01 16.23
C ASP A 130 -0.22 -1.05 14.77
N SER A 131 -0.46 0.12 14.19
CA SER A 131 -0.96 0.31 12.83
C SER A 131 -0.46 1.63 12.23
N GLU A 132 -0.73 1.90 10.96
CA GLU A 132 -0.38 3.16 10.27
C GLU A 132 -0.92 4.38 11.03
N ILE A 133 -2.22 4.36 11.39
CA ILE A 133 -2.83 5.41 12.23
C ILE A 133 -2.07 5.56 13.55
N GLY A 134 -1.74 4.45 14.20
CA GLY A 134 -0.99 4.47 15.46
C GLY A 134 0.38 5.10 15.33
N MET A 135 1.14 4.73 14.29
CA MET A 135 2.47 5.28 14.02
C MET A 135 2.43 6.76 13.67
N ALA A 136 1.44 7.19 12.89
CA ALA A 136 1.22 8.59 12.54
C ALA A 136 0.90 9.45 13.78
N LEU A 137 0.00 8.98 14.65
CA LEU A 137 -0.32 9.65 15.90
C LEU A 137 0.88 9.67 16.87
N ASN A 138 1.64 8.58 16.96
CA ASN A 138 2.86 8.50 17.78
C ASN A 138 3.92 9.54 17.36
N ASN A 139 4.03 9.80 16.06
CA ASN A 139 4.94 10.81 15.50
C ASN A 139 4.34 12.24 15.53
N GLY A 140 3.15 12.42 16.10
CA GLY A 140 2.55 13.72 16.35
C GLY A 140 1.88 14.37 15.14
N HIS A 141 1.62 13.62 14.07
CA HIS A 141 0.92 14.12 12.90
C HIS A 141 -0.60 14.22 13.15
N PRO A 142 -1.29 15.24 12.61
CA PRO A 142 -2.75 15.18 12.44
C PRO A 142 -3.11 14.03 11.51
N VAL A 143 -4.02 13.13 11.94
CA VAL A 143 -4.38 11.95 11.14
C VAL A 143 -5.81 12.04 10.66
N TYR A 144 -5.97 11.85 9.36
CA TYR A 144 -7.24 11.76 8.66
C TYR A 144 -7.37 10.38 8.01
N PHE A 145 -8.61 9.94 7.88
CA PHE A 145 -8.92 8.65 7.27
C PHE A 145 -10.10 8.83 6.32
N ILE A 146 -10.01 8.23 5.13
CA ILE A 146 -11.10 8.23 4.15
C ILE A 146 -11.92 6.95 4.34
N LEU A 147 -13.14 7.12 4.84
CA LEU A 147 -14.14 6.06 4.97
C LEU A 147 -14.95 5.92 3.68
N PHE A 148 -15.58 4.76 3.53
CA PHE A 148 -16.62 4.52 2.54
C PHE A 148 -17.75 3.66 3.13
N TYR A 149 -18.92 3.74 2.51
CA TYR A 149 -20.12 3.01 2.95
C TYR A 149 -20.33 1.73 2.12
N SER A 150 -21.06 0.78 2.69
CA SER A 150 -21.33 -0.53 2.06
C SER A 150 -22.07 -0.40 0.72
N GLU A 151 -23.14 0.40 0.72
CA GLU A 151 -23.93 0.69 -0.47
C GLU A 151 -23.30 1.85 -1.26
N PRO A 152 -23.10 1.71 -2.59
CA PRO A 152 -22.75 2.83 -3.44
C PRO A 152 -23.90 3.85 -3.54
N ILE A 153 -23.59 5.09 -3.95
CA ILE A 153 -24.63 6.03 -4.38
C ILE A 153 -25.08 5.65 -5.81
N PRO A 154 -26.39 5.58 -6.10
CA PRO A 154 -26.88 5.37 -7.46
C PRO A 154 -26.30 6.39 -8.45
N GLY A 155 -25.76 5.90 -9.57
CA GLY A 155 -25.14 6.75 -10.61
C GLY A 155 -23.72 7.24 -10.30
N GLN A 156 -23.16 6.92 -9.13
CA GLN A 156 -21.77 7.22 -8.80
C GLN A 156 -20.81 6.50 -9.75
N ASN A 157 -19.84 7.24 -10.29
CA ASN A 157 -18.71 6.72 -11.05
C ASN A 157 -17.37 7.10 -10.40
N LEU A 158 -16.25 6.67 -10.99
CA LEU A 158 -14.93 6.91 -10.42
C LEU A 158 -14.50 8.39 -10.47
N ALA A 159 -14.93 9.17 -11.46
CA ALA A 159 -14.63 10.60 -11.53
C ALA A 159 -15.33 11.38 -10.40
N ASP A 160 -16.54 10.97 -10.00
CA ASP A 160 -17.23 11.56 -8.84
C ASP A 160 -16.52 11.24 -7.53
N VAL A 161 -15.98 10.02 -7.42
CA VAL A 161 -15.16 9.58 -6.27
C VAL A 161 -13.86 10.38 -6.18
N GLU A 162 -13.14 10.53 -7.29
CA GLU A 162 -11.92 11.34 -7.36
C GLU A 162 -12.21 12.79 -6.97
N THR A 163 -13.27 13.38 -7.53
CA THR A 163 -13.67 14.76 -7.23
C THR A 163 -13.96 14.93 -5.73
N ALA A 164 -14.63 13.96 -5.10
CA ALA A 164 -14.87 13.98 -3.67
C ALA A 164 -13.56 13.88 -2.84
N MET A 165 -12.62 13.05 -3.26
CA MET A 165 -11.30 12.93 -2.63
C MET A 165 -10.48 14.22 -2.76
N ALA A 166 -10.54 14.89 -3.91
CA ALA A 166 -9.92 16.21 -4.11
C ALA A 166 -10.48 17.26 -3.13
N THR A 167 -11.82 17.33 -2.98
CA THR A 167 -12.46 18.22 -2.01
C THR A 167 -12.06 17.89 -0.56
N PHE A 168 -11.83 16.61 -0.25
CA PHE A 168 -11.31 16.23 1.07
C PHE A 168 -9.90 16.78 1.31
N MET A 169 -9.01 16.72 0.31
CA MET A 169 -7.65 17.27 0.43
C MET A 169 -7.68 18.79 0.61
N GLU A 170 -8.48 19.49 -0.19
CA GLU A 170 -8.70 20.93 -0.05
C GLU A 170 -9.14 21.31 1.37
N LYS A 171 -10.09 20.56 1.93
CA LYS A 171 -10.55 20.81 3.30
C LYS A 171 -9.46 20.57 4.35
N ILE A 172 -8.59 19.58 4.15
CA ILE A 172 -7.47 19.34 5.06
C ILE A 172 -6.47 20.50 4.99
N VAL A 173 -6.14 20.97 3.78
CA VAL A 173 -5.26 22.14 3.59
C VAL A 173 -5.87 23.38 4.27
N GLU A 174 -7.18 23.60 4.13
CA GLU A 174 -7.90 24.68 4.81
C GLU A 174 -7.80 24.58 6.35
N LEU A 175 -7.89 23.37 6.90
CA LEU A 175 -7.79 23.12 8.34
C LEU A 175 -6.37 23.23 8.89
N HIS A 176 -5.34 23.17 8.04
CA HIS A 176 -3.92 23.20 8.40
C HIS A 176 -3.12 24.23 7.57
N PRO A 177 -3.48 25.53 7.61
CA PRO A 177 -2.92 26.55 6.71
C PRO A 177 -1.43 26.84 6.90
N TYR A 178 -0.82 26.32 7.97
CA TYR A 178 0.58 26.51 8.31
C TYR A 178 1.42 25.23 8.20
N ALA A 179 0.80 24.10 7.84
CA ALA A 179 1.51 22.84 7.59
C ALA A 179 1.71 22.65 6.08
N ASP A 180 2.62 21.73 5.72
CA ASP A 180 2.69 21.26 4.34
C ASP A 180 1.41 20.49 3.96
N ALA A 181 1.18 20.37 2.65
CA ALA A 181 0.09 19.57 2.08
C ALA A 181 0.10 18.12 2.63
N PRO A 182 -1.09 17.50 2.79
CA PRO A 182 -1.23 16.20 3.42
C PRO A 182 -0.46 15.09 2.68
N ALA A 183 0.27 14.26 3.42
CA ALA A 183 0.78 13.00 2.86
C ALA A 183 -0.38 12.02 2.66
N VAL A 184 -0.43 11.34 1.52
CA VAL A 184 -1.50 10.41 1.16
C VAL A 184 -0.95 8.99 1.15
N MET A 185 -1.46 8.14 2.03
CA MET A 185 -1.10 6.72 2.14
C MET A 185 -2.26 5.87 1.61
N GLY A 186 -2.04 5.19 0.48
CA GLY A 186 -3.02 4.31 -0.15
C GLY A 186 -2.61 2.85 -0.03
N ASN A 187 -3.50 2.06 0.57
CA ASN A 187 -3.31 0.62 0.77
C ASN A 187 -3.94 -0.19 -0.36
N CYS A 188 -3.19 -1.11 -0.98
CA CYS A 188 -3.67 -2.00 -2.03
C CYS A 188 -4.40 -1.20 -3.14
N GLN A 189 -5.67 -1.51 -3.42
CA GLN A 189 -6.51 -0.80 -4.38
C GLN A 189 -6.59 0.71 -4.14
N ALA A 190 -6.53 1.17 -2.88
CA ALA A 190 -6.57 2.61 -2.61
C ALA A 190 -5.27 3.32 -3.03
N GLY A 191 -4.18 2.59 -3.28
CA GLY A 191 -2.92 3.15 -3.77
C GLY A 191 -3.03 3.70 -5.18
N TRP A 192 -3.65 2.99 -6.13
CA TRP A 192 -3.89 3.57 -7.46
C TRP A 192 -4.87 4.74 -7.39
N ALA A 193 -5.88 4.70 -6.51
CA ALA A 193 -6.80 5.84 -6.34
C ALA A 193 -6.06 7.07 -5.79
N ALA A 194 -5.16 6.87 -4.83
CA ALA A 194 -4.27 7.91 -4.32
C ALA A 194 -3.30 8.43 -5.40
N ALA A 195 -2.79 7.57 -6.28
CA ALA A 195 -1.95 7.97 -7.40
C ALA A 195 -2.72 8.86 -8.40
N LEU A 196 -3.97 8.51 -8.73
CA LEU A 196 -4.83 9.34 -9.57
C LEU A 196 -5.06 10.73 -8.94
N LEU A 197 -5.45 10.76 -7.67
CA LEU A 197 -5.65 12.01 -6.92
C LEU A 197 -4.39 12.88 -6.90
N CYS A 198 -3.21 12.29 -6.64
CA CYS A 198 -1.95 13.04 -6.59
C CYS A 198 -1.48 13.51 -7.97
N ALA A 199 -1.86 12.80 -9.04
CA ALA A 199 -1.55 13.18 -10.42
C ALA A 199 -2.47 14.31 -10.92
N GLU A 200 -3.74 14.28 -10.53
CA GLU A 200 -4.74 15.27 -10.93
C GLU A 200 -4.67 16.55 -10.09
N ARG A 201 -4.45 16.40 -8.77
CA ARG A 201 -4.43 17.50 -7.79
C ARG A 201 -3.10 17.58 -7.02
N PRO A 202 -1.96 17.76 -7.72
CA PRO A 202 -0.66 17.92 -7.09
C PRO A 202 -0.53 19.22 -6.25
N ASP A 203 -1.47 20.15 -6.41
CA ASP A 203 -1.54 21.44 -5.70
C ASP A 203 -2.01 21.31 -4.25
N VAL A 204 -2.79 20.27 -3.92
CA VAL A 204 -3.38 20.04 -2.58
C VAL A 204 -2.93 18.73 -1.93
N THR A 205 -2.00 18.01 -2.57
CA THR A 205 -1.45 16.75 -2.06
C THR A 205 0.04 16.90 -1.74
N GLY A 206 0.52 16.12 -0.78
CA GLY A 206 1.93 15.97 -0.40
C GLY A 206 2.51 14.65 -0.92
N PRO A 207 3.50 14.03 -0.24
CA PRO A 207 4.05 12.75 -0.65
C PRO A 207 2.99 11.66 -0.75
N LEU A 208 3.16 10.80 -1.75
CA LEU A 208 2.32 9.64 -2.03
C LEU A 208 3.01 8.37 -1.51
N ILE A 209 2.30 7.57 -0.73
CA ILE A 209 2.77 6.29 -0.23
C ILE A 209 1.86 5.19 -0.78
N LEU A 210 2.46 4.23 -1.46
CA LEU A 210 1.82 3.10 -2.13
C LEU A 210 2.16 1.82 -1.38
N ASN A 211 1.24 1.34 -0.55
CA ASN A 211 1.47 0.15 0.29
C ASN A 211 0.86 -1.09 -0.36
N GLY A 212 1.70 -1.96 -0.92
CA GLY A 212 1.25 -3.15 -1.65
C GLY A 212 0.26 -2.81 -2.76
N ALA A 213 0.46 -1.70 -3.47
CA ALA A 213 -0.48 -1.18 -4.46
C ALA A 213 0.01 -1.43 -5.89
N PRO A 214 -0.79 -2.08 -6.75
CA PRO A 214 -0.40 -2.35 -8.13
C PRO A 214 -0.59 -1.09 -8.99
N LEU A 215 0.41 -0.79 -9.82
CA LEU A 215 0.31 0.19 -10.90
C LEU A 215 0.67 -0.40 -12.27
N SER A 216 1.39 -1.53 -12.28
CA SER A 216 1.64 -2.37 -13.47
C SER A 216 0.85 -3.66 -13.36
N TYR A 217 -0.31 -3.72 -14.01
CA TYR A 217 -1.28 -4.78 -13.74
C TYR A 217 -0.97 -6.10 -14.46
N TRP A 218 -0.16 -6.05 -15.52
CA TRP A 218 0.26 -7.24 -16.30
C TRP A 218 1.55 -7.88 -15.79
N SER A 219 2.35 -7.13 -15.03
CA SER A 219 3.65 -7.58 -14.55
C SER A 219 3.57 -8.72 -13.55
N GLY A 220 4.61 -9.55 -13.56
CA GLY A 220 4.77 -10.70 -12.68
C GLY A 220 5.65 -11.77 -13.31
N VAL A 221 6.11 -12.68 -12.46
CA VAL A 221 7.02 -13.77 -12.85
C VAL A 221 6.22 -14.99 -13.30
N VAL A 222 6.71 -15.62 -14.36
CA VAL A 222 6.19 -16.86 -14.93
C VAL A 222 6.24 -17.98 -13.88
N GLY A 223 5.14 -18.71 -13.69
CA GLY A 223 5.04 -19.77 -12.69
C GLY A 223 4.84 -19.31 -11.25
N GLU A 224 4.96 -18.01 -10.94
CA GLU A 224 4.85 -17.49 -9.57
C GLU A 224 3.58 -16.65 -9.34
N ASN A 225 3.12 -15.91 -10.35
CA ASN A 225 2.03 -14.94 -10.20
C ASN A 225 0.80 -15.32 -11.04
N PRO A 226 0.01 -16.34 -10.66
CA PRO A 226 -1.07 -16.87 -11.49
C PRO A 226 -2.31 -15.98 -11.56
N MET A 227 -2.44 -14.99 -10.66
CA MET A 227 -3.64 -14.14 -10.59
C MET A 227 -3.88 -13.37 -11.89
N ARG A 228 -2.83 -12.87 -12.55
CA ARG A 228 -2.94 -12.05 -13.77
C ARG A 228 -3.62 -12.78 -14.92
N TYR A 229 -3.47 -14.10 -15.04
CA TYR A 229 -4.06 -14.89 -16.13
C TYR A 229 -5.58 -15.05 -16.03
N LYS A 230 -6.15 -14.97 -14.81
CA LYS A 230 -7.59 -15.24 -14.60
C LYS A 230 -8.50 -14.31 -15.38
N GLY A 231 -8.13 -13.03 -15.51
CA GLY A 231 -8.90 -12.04 -16.28
C GLY A 231 -9.02 -12.44 -17.75
N GLY A 232 -7.90 -12.87 -18.36
CA GLY A 232 -7.89 -13.36 -19.75
C GLY A 232 -8.67 -14.65 -19.91
N LEU A 233 -8.44 -15.65 -19.04
CA LEU A 233 -9.17 -16.92 -19.08
C LEU A 233 -10.69 -16.76 -18.87
N GLY A 234 -11.12 -15.74 -18.12
CA GLY A 234 -12.52 -15.38 -17.96
C GLY A 234 -13.13 -14.65 -19.17
N GLY A 235 -12.34 -14.37 -20.20
CA GLY A 235 -12.77 -13.62 -21.39
C GLY A 235 -12.81 -12.11 -21.19
N GLY A 236 -12.19 -11.57 -20.13
CA GLY A 236 -12.08 -10.14 -19.86
C GLY A 236 -13.16 -9.57 -18.95
N VAL A 237 -13.46 -8.29 -19.14
CA VAL A 237 -14.26 -7.49 -18.21
C VAL A 237 -15.76 -7.84 -18.21
N TRP A 238 -16.28 -8.49 -19.26
CA TRP A 238 -17.72 -8.79 -19.41
C TRP A 238 -18.34 -9.53 -18.22
N VAL A 239 -17.55 -10.37 -17.52
CA VAL A 239 -18.00 -11.09 -16.32
C VAL A 239 -18.40 -10.12 -15.21
N THR A 240 -17.69 -9.00 -15.07
CA THR A 240 -18.04 -7.97 -14.07
C THR A 240 -19.32 -7.23 -14.45
N SER A 241 -19.52 -6.95 -15.74
CA SER A 241 -20.77 -6.41 -16.28
C SER A 241 -21.94 -7.35 -15.99
N PHE A 242 -21.75 -8.65 -16.27
CA PHE A 242 -22.73 -9.70 -16.04
C PHE A 242 -23.12 -9.85 -14.57
N LEU A 243 -22.13 -9.96 -13.67
CA LEU A 243 -22.39 -10.06 -12.23
C LEU A 243 -23.06 -8.80 -11.68
N SER A 244 -22.75 -7.62 -12.23
CA SER A 244 -23.41 -6.36 -11.84
C SER A 244 -24.86 -6.31 -12.33
N ASP A 245 -25.13 -6.77 -13.56
CA ASP A 245 -26.49 -6.82 -14.11
C ASP A 245 -27.37 -7.87 -13.41
N LEU A 246 -26.80 -8.99 -12.94
CA LEU A 246 -27.48 -9.92 -12.02
C LEU A 246 -27.75 -9.29 -10.65
N GLY A 247 -26.88 -8.38 -10.23
CA GLY A 247 -27.03 -7.56 -9.04
C GLY A 247 -27.86 -6.28 -9.25
N ASN A 248 -28.69 -6.22 -10.30
CA ASN A 248 -29.53 -5.07 -10.63
C ASN A 248 -28.76 -3.72 -10.72
N GLY A 249 -27.57 -3.75 -11.34
CA GLY A 249 -26.71 -2.58 -11.49
C GLY A 249 -25.70 -2.37 -10.36
N VAL A 250 -25.69 -3.25 -9.35
CA VAL A 250 -24.78 -3.21 -8.20
C VAL A 250 -23.94 -4.47 -8.17
N PHE A 251 -22.61 -4.29 -8.21
CA PHE A 251 -21.66 -5.37 -8.09
C PHE A 251 -21.47 -5.78 -6.62
N ASP A 252 -21.69 -7.07 -6.33
CA ASP A 252 -21.48 -7.62 -4.99
C ASP A 252 -19.99 -7.89 -4.72
N GLY A 253 -19.40 -7.10 -3.81
CA GLY A 253 -18.01 -7.25 -3.40
C GLY A 253 -17.65 -8.60 -2.78
N ALA A 254 -18.64 -9.40 -2.37
CA ALA A 254 -18.40 -10.78 -1.96
C ALA A 254 -17.73 -11.63 -3.07
N ASN A 255 -17.94 -11.28 -4.35
CA ASN A 255 -17.25 -11.92 -5.47
C ASN A 255 -15.74 -11.60 -5.50
N LEU A 256 -15.34 -10.37 -5.12
CA LEU A 256 -13.92 -10.02 -4.98
C LEU A 256 -13.28 -10.77 -3.81
N VAL A 257 -13.97 -10.81 -2.66
CA VAL A 257 -13.50 -11.58 -1.50
C VAL A 257 -13.37 -13.06 -1.83
N ALA A 258 -14.32 -13.63 -2.58
CA ALA A 258 -14.24 -15.02 -3.04
C ALA A 258 -13.04 -15.25 -3.97
N ASN A 259 -12.70 -14.30 -4.84
CA ASN A 259 -11.50 -14.39 -5.67
C ASN A 259 -10.22 -14.41 -4.83
N PHE A 260 -10.13 -13.58 -3.78
CA PHE A 260 -9.00 -13.60 -2.83
C PHE A 260 -8.92 -14.92 -2.05
N GLU A 261 -10.05 -15.41 -1.53
CA GLU A 261 -10.12 -16.71 -0.83
C GLU A 261 -9.71 -17.87 -1.75
N GLY A 262 -10.00 -17.78 -3.05
CA GLY A 262 -9.65 -18.78 -4.04
C GLY A 262 -8.16 -18.88 -4.38
N LEU A 263 -7.32 -17.91 -3.99
CA LEU A 263 -5.88 -17.94 -4.29
C LEU A 263 -5.15 -18.98 -3.47
N ASN A 264 -5.52 -19.11 -2.19
CA ASN A 264 -4.91 -20.06 -1.27
C ASN A 264 -5.98 -21.01 -0.70
N PRO A 265 -6.38 -22.06 -1.46
CA PRO A 265 -7.39 -23.01 -1.00
C PRO A 265 -6.98 -23.76 0.27
N ALA A 266 -5.68 -24.05 0.45
CA ALA A 266 -5.16 -24.68 1.66
C ALA A 266 -5.49 -23.85 2.90
N ASN A 267 -5.12 -22.57 2.89
CA ASN A 267 -5.44 -21.65 3.98
C ASN A 267 -6.95 -21.43 4.16
N THR A 268 -7.70 -21.18 3.08
CA THR A 268 -9.13 -20.84 3.10
C THR A 268 -10.00 -22.00 3.58
N LEU A 269 -9.75 -23.21 3.06
CA LEU A 269 -10.59 -24.38 3.31
C LEU A 269 -10.15 -25.13 4.57
N TRP A 270 -8.85 -25.09 4.91
CA TRP A 270 -8.28 -25.90 5.98
C TRP A 270 -7.44 -25.10 6.99
N SER A 271 -6.25 -24.60 6.66
CA SER A 271 -5.23 -24.18 7.65
C SER A 271 -5.77 -23.13 8.64
N LYS A 272 -6.48 -22.12 8.15
CA LYS A 272 -7.09 -21.07 9.00
C LYS A 272 -8.08 -21.64 10.01
N ARG A 273 -8.91 -22.60 9.57
CA ARG A 273 -9.95 -23.23 10.40
C ARG A 273 -9.34 -24.21 11.39
N TYR A 274 -8.40 -25.03 10.93
CA TYR A 274 -7.66 -25.97 11.77
C TYR A 274 -6.86 -25.24 12.84
N ASN A 275 -6.26 -24.08 12.55
CA ASN A 275 -5.56 -23.28 13.56
C ASN A 275 -6.48 -22.87 14.71
N VAL A 276 -7.71 -22.43 14.40
CA VAL A 276 -8.70 -22.09 15.44
C VAL A 276 -9.20 -23.33 16.17
N TYR A 277 -9.40 -24.45 15.47
CA TYR A 277 -9.81 -25.72 16.07
C TYR A 277 -8.73 -26.29 17.02
N SER A 278 -7.47 -26.26 16.62
CA SER A 278 -6.35 -26.79 17.40
C SER A 278 -6.01 -25.89 18.60
N GLN A 279 -6.29 -24.59 18.50
CA GLN A 279 -5.99 -23.59 19.54
C GLN A 279 -7.26 -22.86 20.02
N VAL A 280 -8.36 -23.60 20.23
CA VAL A 280 -9.65 -23.03 20.66
C VAL A 280 -9.58 -22.19 21.93
N ASP A 281 -8.59 -22.44 22.78
CA ASP A 281 -8.43 -21.80 24.08
C ASP A 281 -7.79 -20.39 23.97
N THR A 282 -7.13 -20.06 22.85
CA THR A 282 -6.38 -18.80 22.66
C THR A 282 -6.77 -18.02 21.41
N GLU A 283 -7.20 -18.70 20.34
CA GLU A 283 -7.34 -18.10 19.01
C GLU A 283 -8.67 -17.37 18.77
N GLU A 284 -9.67 -17.53 19.66
CA GLU A 284 -11.01 -17.00 19.46
C GLU A 284 -11.02 -15.48 19.19
N GLU A 285 -10.39 -14.68 20.05
CA GLU A 285 -10.43 -13.22 19.97
C GLU A 285 -9.77 -12.71 18.68
N ARG A 286 -8.57 -13.22 18.38
CA ARG A 286 -7.80 -12.87 17.17
C ARG A 286 -8.59 -13.22 15.91
N TYR A 287 -9.16 -14.43 15.84
CA TYR A 287 -9.94 -14.89 14.71
C TYR A 287 -11.21 -14.05 14.50
N LEU A 288 -11.99 -13.82 15.56
CA LEU A 288 -13.23 -13.05 15.46
C LEU A 288 -12.98 -11.58 15.12
N ALA A 289 -11.89 -10.98 15.60
CA ALA A 289 -11.50 -9.63 15.24
C ALA A 289 -11.18 -9.51 13.74
N PHE A 290 -10.42 -10.47 13.20
CA PHE A 290 -10.13 -10.53 11.77
C PHE A 290 -11.39 -10.79 10.93
N GLU A 291 -12.22 -11.76 11.33
CA GLU A 291 -13.46 -12.12 10.61
C GLU A 291 -14.50 -10.99 10.60
N LYS A 292 -14.48 -10.10 11.58
CA LYS A 292 -15.33 -8.90 11.58
C LYS A 292 -15.03 -8.00 10.38
N TRP A 293 -13.76 -7.85 10.01
CA TRP A 293 -13.34 -7.13 8.81
C TRP A 293 -13.52 -7.97 7.54
N TRP A 294 -12.99 -9.20 7.54
CA TRP A 294 -13.00 -10.11 6.38
C TRP A 294 -14.43 -10.46 5.92
N GLY A 295 -15.40 -10.42 6.83
CA GLY A 295 -16.82 -10.64 6.53
C GLY A 295 -17.60 -9.40 6.10
N GLY A 296 -17.00 -8.21 6.06
CA GLY A 296 -17.68 -7.00 5.61
C GLY A 296 -17.68 -6.92 4.10
N PHE A 297 -18.79 -7.28 3.43
CA PHE A 297 -18.91 -7.22 1.97
C PHE A 297 -19.45 -5.86 1.53
N PHE A 298 -18.64 -5.10 0.78
CA PHE A 298 -18.94 -3.75 0.31
C PHE A 298 -19.14 -3.76 -1.20
N MET A 299 -20.15 -3.04 -1.68
CA MET A 299 -20.57 -3.09 -3.08
C MET A 299 -19.99 -1.95 -3.89
N LEU A 300 -20.06 -2.08 -5.21
CA LEU A 300 -19.68 -1.06 -6.20
C LEU A 300 -20.81 -0.86 -7.21
N THR A 301 -20.91 0.34 -7.80
CA THR A 301 -21.76 0.48 -8.99
C THR A 301 -21.16 -0.31 -10.16
N THR A 302 -22.00 -0.64 -11.14
CA THR A 302 -21.53 -1.26 -12.40
C THR A 302 -20.43 -0.41 -13.04
N ASP A 303 -20.62 0.91 -13.09
CA ASP A 303 -19.71 1.84 -13.75
C ASP A 303 -18.35 1.89 -13.03
N GLU A 304 -18.34 1.87 -11.70
CA GLU A 304 -17.10 1.82 -10.92
C GLU A 304 -16.29 0.55 -11.18
N ILE A 305 -16.90 -0.64 -11.01
CA ILE A 305 -16.15 -1.90 -11.14
C ILE A 305 -15.74 -2.18 -12.59
N HIS A 306 -16.61 -1.85 -13.55
CA HIS A 306 -16.32 -2.01 -14.97
C HIS A 306 -15.16 -1.10 -15.36
N PHE A 307 -15.19 0.17 -14.97
CA PHE A 307 -14.09 1.09 -15.23
C PHE A 307 -12.77 0.59 -14.67
N ILE A 308 -12.77 0.15 -13.40
CA ILE A 308 -11.58 -0.35 -12.71
C ILE A 308 -11.01 -1.57 -13.45
N VAL A 309 -11.83 -2.58 -13.74
CA VAL A 309 -11.33 -3.82 -14.37
C VAL A 309 -10.94 -3.58 -15.82
N ASN A 310 -11.74 -2.84 -16.59
CA ASN A 310 -11.48 -2.58 -17.99
C ASN A 310 -10.22 -1.75 -18.20
N ASN A 311 -10.07 -0.64 -17.45
CA ASN A 311 -9.00 0.32 -17.74
C ASN A 311 -7.72 0.06 -16.95
N LEU A 312 -7.80 -0.51 -15.75
CA LEU A 312 -6.63 -0.79 -14.92
C LEU A 312 -6.15 -2.23 -15.13
N PHE A 313 -6.92 -3.21 -14.66
CA PHE A 313 -6.43 -4.59 -14.58
C PHE A 313 -6.31 -5.30 -15.94
N VAL A 314 -7.30 -5.14 -16.81
CA VAL A 314 -7.30 -5.77 -18.13
C VAL A 314 -6.61 -4.87 -19.16
N GLY A 315 -6.92 -3.58 -19.17
CA GLY A 315 -6.41 -2.64 -20.18
C GLY A 315 -5.07 -1.98 -19.87
N ASN A 316 -4.60 -2.02 -18.62
CA ASN A 316 -3.31 -1.48 -18.18
C ASN A 316 -3.03 -0.04 -18.65
N LYS A 317 -4.07 0.82 -18.65
CA LYS A 317 -4.03 2.16 -19.26
C LYS A 317 -3.31 3.20 -18.40
N LEU A 318 -3.21 2.97 -17.08
CA LEU A 318 -2.65 3.96 -16.15
C LEU A 318 -1.15 4.17 -16.33
N GLU A 319 -0.34 3.10 -16.35
CA GLU A 319 1.11 3.23 -16.54
C GLU A 319 1.48 3.73 -17.94
N ARG A 320 0.62 3.45 -18.93
CA ARG A 320 0.76 3.90 -20.32
C ARG A 320 0.31 5.35 -20.53
N GLY A 321 -0.26 6.01 -19.52
CA GLY A 321 -0.75 7.38 -19.62
C GLY A 321 -1.98 7.55 -20.53
N GLU A 322 -2.77 6.48 -20.69
CA GLU A 322 -3.96 6.43 -21.55
C GLU A 322 -5.27 6.43 -20.76
N LEU A 323 -5.19 6.40 -19.42
CA LEU A 323 -6.37 6.41 -18.57
C LEU A 323 -7.05 7.78 -18.62
N GLU A 324 -8.35 7.77 -18.93
CA GLU A 324 -9.20 8.96 -18.92
C GLU A 324 -10.31 8.76 -17.88
N LEU A 325 -10.33 9.57 -16.82
CA LEU A 325 -11.48 9.61 -15.89
C LEU A 325 -12.62 10.44 -16.45
N ARG A 326 -12.28 11.48 -17.22
CA ARG A 326 -13.19 12.37 -17.94
C ARG A 326 -12.75 12.36 -19.40
N GLU A 327 -13.71 12.37 -20.31
CA GLU A 327 -13.45 12.24 -21.74
C GLU A 327 -12.45 13.30 -22.24
N GLY A 328 -11.36 12.86 -22.87
CA GLY A 328 -10.30 13.73 -23.39
C GLY A 328 -9.27 14.19 -22.35
N GLU A 329 -9.44 13.84 -21.07
CA GLU A 329 -8.51 14.19 -19.99
C GLU A 329 -7.63 12.98 -19.61
N LYS A 330 -6.51 12.82 -20.30
CA LYS A 330 -5.53 11.75 -19.99
C LYS A 330 -4.76 12.04 -18.72
N ILE A 331 -4.68 11.04 -17.86
CA ILE A 331 -3.90 11.10 -16.61
C ILE A 331 -2.51 10.54 -16.85
N SER A 332 -1.50 11.32 -16.49
CA SER A 332 -0.09 10.91 -16.50
C SER A 332 0.46 10.86 -15.08
N LEU A 333 1.10 9.76 -14.71
CA LEU A 333 1.81 9.65 -13.43
C LEU A 333 2.99 10.64 -13.31
N LYS A 334 3.50 11.20 -14.43
CA LYS A 334 4.48 12.30 -14.41
C LYS A 334 3.91 13.62 -13.88
N ASN A 335 2.59 13.73 -13.73
CA ASN A 335 1.94 14.91 -13.15
C ASN A 335 2.11 14.98 -11.63
N ILE A 336 2.40 13.86 -10.95
CA ILE A 336 2.70 13.84 -9.52
C ILE A 336 3.98 14.65 -9.27
N LYS A 337 3.91 15.67 -8.40
CA LYS A 337 5.04 16.59 -8.11
C LYS A 337 5.75 16.33 -6.78
N ASN A 338 5.13 15.53 -5.93
CA ASN A 338 5.67 15.20 -4.61
C ASN A 338 6.33 13.82 -4.63
N PRO A 339 7.24 13.55 -3.68
CA PRO A 339 7.91 12.26 -3.58
C PRO A 339 6.92 11.08 -3.53
N ILE A 340 7.26 10.00 -4.22
CA ILE A 340 6.50 8.75 -4.25
C ILE A 340 7.30 7.70 -3.48
N LEU A 341 6.66 7.07 -2.49
CA LEU A 341 7.22 5.94 -1.76
C LEU A 341 6.42 4.67 -2.04
N VAL A 342 7.07 3.63 -2.55
CA VAL A 342 6.46 2.33 -2.84
C VAL A 342 6.91 1.32 -1.80
N PHE A 343 5.97 0.71 -1.09
CA PHE A 343 6.26 -0.41 -0.19
C PHE A 343 5.74 -1.71 -0.82
N ALA A 344 6.67 -2.56 -1.25
CA ALA A 344 6.39 -3.87 -1.84
C ALA A 344 6.99 -5.01 -0.99
N SER A 345 6.54 -6.24 -1.24
CA SER A 345 7.14 -7.44 -0.64
C SER A 345 7.28 -8.58 -1.63
N LEU A 346 8.35 -9.36 -1.51
CA LEU A 346 8.53 -10.60 -2.27
C LEU A 346 7.61 -11.73 -1.77
N GLY A 347 7.06 -11.61 -0.55
CA GLY A 347 6.04 -12.54 -0.04
C GLY A 347 4.61 -12.20 -0.50
N ASP A 348 4.43 -11.13 -1.27
CA ASP A 348 3.12 -10.67 -1.72
C ASP A 348 2.70 -11.33 -3.04
N ASN A 349 1.75 -12.27 -2.98
CA ASN A 349 1.20 -12.95 -4.16
C ASN A 349 -0.03 -12.25 -4.77
N ILE A 350 -0.40 -11.08 -4.28
CA ILE A 350 -1.51 -10.24 -4.78
C ILE A 350 -0.96 -9.09 -5.60
N THR A 351 0.06 -8.42 -5.07
CA THR A 351 0.76 -7.30 -5.67
C THR A 351 2.25 -7.51 -5.47
N PRO A 352 2.85 -8.43 -6.24
CA PRO A 352 4.26 -8.74 -6.10
C PRO A 352 5.10 -7.52 -6.52
N ALA A 353 6.41 -7.55 -6.24
CA ALA A 353 7.29 -6.40 -6.43
C ALA A 353 7.26 -5.82 -7.86
N GLN A 354 7.09 -6.68 -8.87
CA GLN A 354 6.97 -6.33 -10.27
C GLN A 354 5.74 -5.44 -10.51
N GLN A 355 4.56 -5.84 -10.00
CA GLN A 355 3.32 -5.04 -10.13
C GLN A 355 3.40 -3.69 -9.41
N ALA A 356 4.17 -3.63 -8.33
CA ALA A 356 4.36 -2.42 -7.54
C ALA A 356 5.40 -1.45 -8.15
N LEU A 357 6.39 -1.94 -8.91
CA LEU A 357 7.56 -1.17 -9.32
C LEU A 357 7.73 -1.00 -10.84
N ASN A 358 7.24 -1.90 -11.68
CA ASN A 358 7.50 -1.86 -13.13
C ASN A 358 6.91 -0.63 -13.82
N TRP A 359 5.95 0.05 -13.20
CA TRP A 359 5.38 1.27 -13.75
C TRP A 359 6.43 2.38 -13.83
N ILE A 360 7.47 2.32 -12.99
CA ILE A 360 8.56 3.31 -12.95
C ILE A 360 9.30 3.34 -14.30
N PRO A 361 9.90 2.23 -14.79
CA PRO A 361 10.52 2.20 -16.11
C PRO A 361 9.52 2.30 -17.29
N ARG A 362 8.22 2.05 -17.08
CA ARG A 362 7.18 2.24 -18.11
C ARG A 362 6.76 3.71 -18.26
N VAL A 363 6.77 4.46 -17.16
CA VAL A 363 6.44 5.89 -17.16
C VAL A 363 7.67 6.73 -17.52
N TYR A 364 8.84 6.42 -16.96
CA TYR A 364 10.07 7.19 -17.15
C TYR A 364 11.04 6.44 -18.07
N THR A 365 11.65 7.13 -19.04
CA THR A 365 12.58 6.50 -19.99
C THR A 365 13.94 6.15 -19.38
N SER A 366 14.33 6.85 -18.31
CA SER A 366 15.57 6.61 -17.56
C SER A 366 15.53 7.22 -16.16
N VAL A 367 16.51 6.90 -15.31
CA VAL A 367 16.70 7.61 -14.03
C VAL A 367 17.02 9.10 -14.27
N ASP A 368 17.63 9.45 -15.39
CA ASP A 368 17.82 10.86 -15.76
C ASP A 368 16.49 11.54 -16.10
N ASP A 369 15.54 10.83 -16.72
CA ASP A 369 14.18 11.33 -16.97
C ASP A 369 13.43 11.61 -15.65
N ILE A 370 13.56 10.73 -14.64
CA ILE A 370 13.05 10.99 -13.27
C ILE A 370 13.65 12.29 -12.71
N LYS A 371 14.97 12.47 -12.85
CA LYS A 371 15.69 13.66 -12.37
C LYS A 371 15.27 14.93 -13.10
N ARG A 372 15.07 14.88 -14.43
CA ARG A 372 14.58 16.00 -15.25
C ARG A 372 13.17 16.44 -14.85
N HIS A 373 12.32 15.48 -14.49
CA HIS A 373 10.98 15.76 -13.96
C HIS A 373 11.00 16.25 -12.50
N GLY A 374 12.17 16.34 -11.86
CA GLY A 374 12.31 16.74 -10.46
C GLY A 374 11.68 15.75 -9.48
N GLN A 375 11.44 14.51 -9.91
CA GLN A 375 10.72 13.50 -9.14
C GLN A 375 11.65 12.74 -8.21
N VAL A 376 11.16 12.40 -7.03
CA VAL A 376 11.83 11.51 -6.06
C VAL A 376 10.99 10.25 -5.93
N ILE A 377 11.54 9.11 -6.32
CA ILE A 377 10.89 7.80 -6.16
C ILE A 377 11.73 6.96 -5.21
N ILE A 378 11.10 6.47 -4.15
CA ILE A 378 11.72 5.64 -3.12
C ILE A 378 10.94 4.34 -3.06
N TYR A 379 11.61 3.20 -2.97
CA TYR A 379 10.94 1.94 -2.71
C TYR A 379 11.54 1.19 -1.51
N ILE A 380 10.72 0.32 -0.91
CA ILE A 380 11.09 -0.62 0.14
C ILE A 380 10.68 -2.00 -0.34
N ILE A 381 11.60 -2.97 -0.25
CA ILE A 381 11.31 -4.39 -0.47
C ILE A 381 11.39 -5.14 0.87
N HIS A 382 10.26 -5.64 1.34
CA HIS A 382 10.24 -6.60 2.43
C HIS A 382 10.37 -8.03 1.87
N LYS A 383 11.16 -8.87 2.53
CA LYS A 383 11.46 -10.22 2.06
C LYS A 383 10.23 -11.14 2.08
N ASP A 384 9.63 -11.34 3.25
CA ASP A 384 8.75 -12.51 3.42
C ASP A 384 7.29 -12.19 3.77
N ILE A 385 6.89 -10.91 3.82
CA ILE A 385 5.57 -10.56 4.32
C ILE A 385 4.52 -10.69 3.22
N GLY A 386 3.43 -11.41 3.50
CA GLY A 386 2.29 -11.47 2.58
C GLY A 386 1.54 -10.15 2.49
N HIS A 387 0.73 -10.01 1.43
CA HIS A 387 -0.04 -8.80 1.10
C HIS A 387 -0.70 -8.11 2.30
N LEU A 388 -1.52 -8.85 3.07
CA LEU A 388 -2.21 -8.29 4.24
C LEU A 388 -1.24 -7.81 5.30
N GLY A 389 -0.12 -8.51 5.48
CA GLY A 389 0.88 -8.19 6.49
C GLY A 389 1.54 -6.84 6.26
N ILE A 390 1.60 -6.35 5.00
CA ILE A 390 2.11 -5.02 4.66
C ILE A 390 1.41 -3.92 5.47
N PHE A 391 0.11 -4.05 5.75
CA PHE A 391 -0.68 -3.02 6.45
C PHE A 391 -1.28 -3.48 7.80
N VAL A 392 -1.35 -4.78 8.11
CA VAL A 392 -1.96 -5.27 9.38
C VAL A 392 -0.98 -5.87 10.40
N ALA A 393 0.25 -6.17 9.98
CA ALA A 393 1.23 -6.78 10.86
C ALA A 393 1.81 -5.73 11.81
N GLY A 394 1.76 -6.01 13.12
CA GLY A 394 2.32 -5.11 14.13
C GLY A 394 3.84 -4.95 14.02
N SER A 395 4.54 -5.99 13.55
CA SER A 395 5.98 -5.91 13.24
C SER A 395 6.26 -4.91 12.12
N VAL A 396 5.49 -4.97 11.03
CA VAL A 396 5.62 -4.06 9.89
C VAL A 396 5.23 -2.63 10.27
N ALA A 397 4.18 -2.48 11.08
CA ALA A 397 3.80 -1.18 11.63
C ALA A 397 4.94 -0.55 12.43
N LYS A 398 5.58 -1.31 13.34
CA LYS A 398 6.65 -0.82 14.22
C LYS A 398 7.97 -0.55 13.51
N LYS A 399 8.21 -1.17 12.35
CA LYS A 399 9.45 -1.03 11.60
C LYS A 399 9.25 -0.18 10.35
N GLU A 400 8.67 -0.72 9.29
CA GLU A 400 8.56 -0.06 8.00
C GLU A 400 7.69 1.20 8.06
N HIS A 401 6.43 1.10 8.51
CA HIS A 401 5.54 2.26 8.59
C HIS A 401 6.03 3.32 9.56
N HIS A 402 6.58 2.89 10.70
CA HIS A 402 7.22 3.81 11.63
C HIS A 402 8.34 4.60 10.96
N GLN A 403 9.24 3.94 10.21
CA GLN A 403 10.33 4.63 9.53
C GLN A 403 9.86 5.48 8.35
N ILE A 404 8.86 5.04 7.58
CA ILE A 404 8.26 5.86 6.51
C ILE A 404 7.74 7.17 7.11
N ILE A 405 6.89 7.08 8.14
CA ILE A 405 6.25 8.24 8.78
C ILE A 405 7.27 9.13 9.48
N ALA A 406 8.20 8.54 10.24
CA ALA A 406 9.20 9.28 11.00
C ALA A 406 10.20 10.04 10.12
N ASN A 407 10.24 9.76 8.81
CA ASN A 407 11.15 10.39 7.85
C ASN A 407 10.42 11.19 6.75
N PHE A 408 9.10 11.40 6.82
CA PHE A 408 8.38 12.20 5.81
C PHE A 408 8.95 13.60 5.61
N ASP A 409 9.31 14.27 6.70
CA ASP A 409 9.90 15.60 6.63
C ASP A 409 11.24 15.57 5.91
N MET A 410 12.01 14.47 6.01
CA MET A 410 13.32 14.32 5.36
C MET A 410 13.21 13.96 3.88
N ILE A 411 12.20 13.19 3.50
CA ILE A 411 12.00 12.74 2.10
C ILE A 411 11.87 13.93 1.13
N ASP A 412 11.28 15.04 1.58
CA ASP A 412 11.18 16.28 0.80
C ASP A 412 12.54 16.91 0.43
N PHE A 413 13.61 16.54 1.12
CA PHE A 413 14.96 17.08 0.96
C PHE A 413 15.90 16.15 0.17
N ILE A 414 15.43 14.94 -0.16
CA ILE A 414 16.16 14.02 -1.02
C ILE A 414 16.18 14.60 -2.44
N THR A 415 17.33 14.51 -3.10
CA THR A 415 17.46 14.98 -4.48
C THR A 415 16.63 14.12 -5.44
N PRO A 416 16.11 14.67 -6.54
CA PRO A 416 15.40 13.88 -7.55
C PRO A 416 16.16 12.61 -7.98
N GLY A 417 15.47 11.51 -8.22
CA GLY A 417 16.09 10.22 -8.56
C GLY A 417 15.30 9.02 -8.04
N LEU A 418 15.91 7.84 -8.21
CA LEU A 418 15.36 6.55 -7.80
C LEU A 418 16.20 5.98 -6.65
N TYR A 419 15.55 5.60 -5.55
CA TYR A 419 16.21 5.12 -4.34
C TYR A 419 15.53 3.90 -3.73
N GLU A 420 16.31 3.06 -3.07
CA GLU A 420 15.81 2.06 -2.13
C GLU A 420 16.01 2.56 -0.70
N MET A 421 14.94 2.57 0.09
CA MET A 421 14.98 2.84 1.52
C MET A 421 15.27 1.54 2.27
N ILE A 422 16.49 1.43 2.78
CA ILE A 422 16.97 0.26 3.51
C ILE A 422 16.88 0.54 5.01
N ILE A 423 16.12 -0.31 5.70
CA ILE A 423 15.87 -0.20 7.15
C ILE A 423 16.61 -1.33 7.87
N GLU A 424 17.69 -0.97 8.54
CA GLU A 424 18.51 -1.87 9.34
C GLU A 424 18.12 -1.75 10.82
N GLY A 425 18.18 -2.85 11.57
CA GLY A 425 17.82 -2.91 12.99
C GLY A 425 16.75 -3.96 13.31
N ASP A 426 16.59 -4.23 14.60
CA ASP A 426 15.67 -5.24 15.13
C ASP A 426 14.47 -4.60 15.85
N VAL A 427 13.29 -5.19 15.66
CA VAL A 427 12.03 -4.77 16.26
C VAL A 427 12.08 -4.88 17.78
N ALA A 428 12.77 -5.88 18.34
CA ALA A 428 12.89 -6.03 19.79
C ALA A 428 13.73 -4.91 20.43
N GLY A 429 14.72 -4.40 19.72
CA GLY A 429 15.59 -3.31 20.17
C GLY A 429 15.04 -1.90 19.95
N GLY A 430 14.07 -1.73 19.04
CA GLY A 430 13.41 -0.44 18.75
C GLY A 430 14.30 0.63 18.08
N ASN A 431 15.59 0.34 17.90
CA ASN A 431 16.56 1.21 17.25
C ASN A 431 16.72 0.79 15.80
N PHE A 432 16.22 1.61 14.89
CA PHE A 432 16.35 1.41 13.45
C PHE A 432 17.20 2.52 12.83
N THR A 433 18.03 2.14 11.86
CA THR A 433 18.77 3.08 11.03
C THR A 433 18.27 2.99 9.60
N THR A 434 17.91 4.15 9.06
CA THR A 434 17.39 4.28 7.68
C THR A 434 18.45 4.91 6.79
N ARG A 435 18.67 4.27 5.63
CA ARG A 435 19.58 4.72 4.57
C ARG A 435 18.83 4.71 3.23
N TYR A 436 19.09 5.72 2.40
CA TYR A 436 18.58 5.77 1.02
C TYR A 436 19.73 5.45 0.07
N ALA A 437 19.64 4.33 -0.63
CA ALA A 437 20.61 3.90 -1.63
C ALA A 437 20.11 4.28 -3.04
N GLU A 438 20.94 4.92 -3.85
CA GLU A 438 20.61 5.16 -5.26
C GLU A 438 20.45 3.84 -6.02
N ARG A 439 19.46 3.81 -6.92
CA ARG A 439 19.10 2.65 -7.73
C ARG A 439 18.92 3.03 -9.20
N THR A 440 18.99 2.02 -10.04
CA THR A 440 18.81 2.07 -11.48
C THR A 440 17.63 1.21 -11.89
N PHE A 441 17.21 1.30 -13.16
CA PHE A 441 16.16 0.42 -13.68
C PHE A 441 16.60 -1.04 -13.75
N ALA A 442 17.92 -1.31 -13.84
CA ALA A 442 18.43 -2.67 -13.74
C ALA A 442 18.16 -3.29 -12.37
N ASP A 443 18.14 -2.50 -11.30
CA ASP A 443 17.78 -2.98 -9.96
C ASP A 443 16.28 -3.33 -9.84
N ILE A 444 15.40 -2.64 -10.59
CA ILE A 444 13.98 -3.00 -10.67
C ILE A 444 13.80 -4.25 -11.53
N ALA A 445 14.44 -4.28 -12.71
CA ALA A 445 14.37 -5.41 -13.63
C ALA A 445 14.93 -6.71 -13.02
N ALA A 446 15.83 -6.62 -12.02
CA ALA A 446 16.34 -7.78 -11.29
C ALA A 446 15.26 -8.53 -10.49
N TYR A 447 14.08 -7.95 -10.28
CA TYR A 447 12.95 -8.64 -9.68
C TYR A 447 12.09 -9.38 -10.71
N ASP A 448 12.31 -9.22 -12.02
CA ASP A 448 11.49 -9.84 -13.06
C ASP A 448 12.27 -10.89 -13.89
N ASP A 449 11.57 -11.78 -14.57
CA ASP A 449 12.17 -12.81 -15.45
C ASP A 449 12.13 -12.46 -16.95
N GLY A 450 11.59 -11.28 -17.28
CA GLY A 450 11.43 -10.78 -18.63
C GLY A 450 10.17 -9.91 -18.71
N VAL A 451 9.85 -9.43 -19.90
CA VAL A 451 8.57 -8.70 -20.14
C VAL A 451 7.86 -9.19 -21.40
N GLU A 452 8.42 -10.18 -22.08
CA GLU A 452 7.92 -10.71 -23.34
C GLU A 452 6.56 -11.40 -23.17
N ASP A 453 6.27 -11.92 -21.98
CA ASP A 453 4.98 -12.53 -21.64
C ASP A 453 3.86 -11.49 -21.46
N GLU A 454 4.22 -10.23 -21.18
CA GLU A 454 3.25 -9.12 -21.08
C GLU A 454 2.57 -8.82 -22.44
N GLU A 455 3.21 -9.14 -23.57
CA GLU A 455 2.64 -8.94 -24.92
C GLU A 455 1.30 -9.66 -25.09
N ASP A 456 1.15 -10.85 -24.50
CA ASP A 456 -0.06 -11.65 -24.58
C ASP A 456 -1.24 -10.96 -23.87
N PHE A 457 -0.99 -10.15 -22.84
CA PHE A 457 -2.04 -9.39 -22.15
C PHE A 457 -2.58 -8.23 -22.98
N SER A 458 -1.77 -7.66 -23.87
CA SER A 458 -2.26 -6.66 -24.84
C SER A 458 -3.32 -7.25 -25.79
N ILE A 459 -3.20 -8.53 -26.11
CA ILE A 459 -4.16 -9.28 -26.91
C ILE A 459 -5.43 -9.55 -26.09
N VAL A 460 -5.26 -9.95 -24.83
CA VAL A 460 -6.36 -10.12 -23.87
C VAL A 460 -7.18 -8.84 -23.76
N ALA A 461 -6.55 -7.67 -23.69
CA ALA A 461 -7.25 -6.39 -23.61
C ALA A 461 -8.18 -6.17 -24.82
N LYS A 462 -7.69 -6.42 -26.04
CA LYS A 462 -8.49 -6.30 -27.28
C LYS A 462 -9.66 -7.28 -27.32
N ILE A 463 -9.41 -8.54 -26.96
CA ILE A 463 -10.45 -9.57 -26.90
C ILE A 463 -11.48 -9.26 -25.81
N SER A 464 -11.03 -8.75 -24.66
CA SER A 464 -11.91 -8.31 -23.57
C SER A 464 -12.87 -7.22 -24.01
N GLU A 465 -12.39 -6.19 -24.72
CA GLU A 465 -13.24 -5.13 -25.26
C GLU A 465 -14.29 -5.68 -26.23
N ILE A 466 -13.92 -6.63 -27.09
CA ILE A 466 -14.86 -7.28 -28.02
C ILE A 466 -15.90 -8.09 -27.27
N ASN A 467 -15.48 -8.95 -26.32
CA ASN A 467 -16.39 -9.79 -25.55
C ASN A 467 -17.36 -8.95 -24.71
N ASP A 468 -16.86 -7.88 -24.09
CA ASP A 468 -17.71 -6.97 -23.33
C ASP A 468 -18.71 -6.25 -24.24
N ASN A 469 -18.30 -5.78 -25.41
CA ASN A 469 -19.23 -5.20 -26.40
C ASN A 469 -20.31 -6.20 -26.84
N ILE A 470 -19.94 -7.46 -27.11
CA ILE A 470 -20.88 -8.54 -27.45
C ILE A 470 -21.87 -8.75 -26.31
N TYR A 471 -21.38 -8.86 -25.06
CA TYR A 471 -22.23 -9.02 -23.90
C TYR A 471 -23.19 -7.84 -23.75
N GLN A 472 -22.68 -6.60 -23.79
CA GLN A 472 -23.45 -5.39 -23.57
C GLN A 472 -24.56 -5.19 -24.61
N VAL A 473 -24.31 -5.53 -25.88
CA VAL A 473 -25.27 -5.34 -26.97
C VAL A 473 -26.25 -6.50 -27.08
N LEU A 474 -25.77 -7.75 -26.99
CA LEU A 474 -26.58 -8.92 -27.33
C LEU A 474 -27.18 -9.63 -26.11
N VAL A 475 -26.49 -9.66 -24.98
CA VAL A 475 -26.86 -10.50 -23.82
C VAL A 475 -27.47 -9.67 -22.69
N ARG A 476 -26.86 -8.52 -22.37
CA ARG A 476 -27.26 -7.62 -21.29
C ARG A 476 -28.74 -7.22 -21.30
N PRO A 477 -29.39 -6.90 -22.44
CA PRO A 477 -30.81 -6.58 -22.45
C PRO A 477 -31.68 -7.71 -21.89
N TRP A 478 -31.33 -8.97 -22.19
CA TRP A 478 -32.04 -10.13 -21.67
C TRP A 478 -31.77 -10.33 -20.19
N VAL A 479 -30.52 -10.21 -19.74
CA VAL A 479 -30.18 -10.32 -18.31
C VAL A 479 -30.97 -9.29 -17.50
N LYS A 480 -30.93 -8.02 -17.92
CA LYS A 480 -31.69 -6.94 -17.25
C LYS A 480 -33.20 -7.12 -17.30
N LEU A 481 -33.75 -7.76 -18.34
CA LEU A 481 -35.17 -8.07 -18.43
C LEU A 481 -35.62 -9.05 -17.34
N TRP A 482 -34.76 -10.01 -16.97
CA TRP A 482 -35.06 -11.03 -15.96
C TRP A 482 -34.59 -10.65 -14.55
N THR A 483 -33.69 -9.66 -14.42
CA THR A 483 -33.25 -9.17 -13.12
C THR A 483 -34.22 -8.14 -12.54
N THR A 484 -34.57 -8.34 -11.27
CA THR A 484 -35.27 -7.40 -10.40
C THR A 484 -34.47 -7.15 -9.12
N GLU A 485 -34.81 -6.11 -8.35
CA GLU A 485 -34.16 -5.89 -7.05
C GLU A 485 -34.32 -7.09 -6.11
N LEU A 486 -35.50 -7.71 -6.09
CA LEU A 486 -35.74 -8.92 -5.28
C LEU A 486 -34.81 -10.07 -5.68
N SER A 487 -34.68 -10.36 -6.98
CA SER A 487 -33.77 -11.42 -7.44
C SER A 487 -32.31 -11.10 -7.12
N ALA A 488 -31.91 -9.83 -7.22
CA ALA A 488 -30.57 -9.39 -6.88
C ALA A 488 -30.29 -9.57 -5.38
N GLU A 489 -31.21 -9.19 -4.51
CA GLU A 489 -31.10 -9.42 -3.07
C GLU A 489 -31.03 -10.92 -2.72
N ILE A 490 -31.81 -11.77 -3.41
CA ILE A 490 -31.76 -13.22 -3.23
C ILE A 490 -30.37 -13.74 -3.59
N ILE A 491 -29.83 -13.37 -4.76
CA ILE A 491 -28.48 -13.79 -5.21
C ILE A 491 -27.42 -13.34 -4.19
N ARG A 492 -27.45 -12.07 -3.76
CA ARG A 492 -26.51 -11.53 -2.77
C ARG A 492 -26.57 -12.32 -1.45
N ASN A 493 -27.77 -12.60 -0.93
CA ASN A 493 -27.95 -13.33 0.33
C ASN A 493 -27.61 -14.82 0.23
N LEU A 494 -27.79 -15.44 -0.95
CA LEU A 494 -27.41 -16.82 -1.21
C LEU A 494 -25.93 -16.99 -1.57
N HIS A 495 -25.18 -15.90 -1.72
CA HIS A 495 -23.74 -15.97 -1.97
C HIS A 495 -23.06 -16.87 -0.91
N PRO A 496 -22.22 -17.85 -1.30
CA PRO A 496 -21.64 -18.84 -0.38
C PRO A 496 -20.97 -18.23 0.85
N LEU A 497 -20.31 -17.08 0.68
CA LEU A 497 -19.67 -16.36 1.78
C LEU A 497 -20.66 -15.84 2.83
N ARG A 498 -21.89 -15.48 2.46
CA ARG A 498 -22.93 -15.07 3.42
C ARG A 498 -23.61 -16.30 4.03
N VAL A 499 -23.93 -17.31 3.21
CA VAL A 499 -24.58 -18.56 3.66
C VAL A 499 -23.76 -19.26 4.74
N GLN A 500 -22.43 -19.36 4.60
CA GLN A 500 -21.57 -19.97 5.62
C GLN A 500 -21.57 -19.21 6.96
N ARG A 501 -22.03 -17.95 7.00
CA ARG A 501 -22.17 -17.16 8.24
C ARG A 501 -23.56 -17.35 8.83
N TYR A 502 -24.60 -17.37 7.99
CA TYR A 502 -25.98 -17.63 8.42
C TYR A 502 -26.16 -19.04 9.00
N MET A 503 -25.54 -20.04 8.36
CA MET A 503 -25.61 -21.45 8.77
C MET A 503 -25.19 -21.68 10.22
N TYR A 504 -24.16 -20.96 10.68
CA TYR A 504 -23.65 -21.07 12.04
C TYR A 504 -24.24 -20.03 13.01
N ALA A 505 -25.01 -19.03 12.56
CA ALA A 505 -25.56 -18.00 13.45
C ALA A 505 -26.81 -18.47 14.22
N ASP A 506 -27.23 -17.72 15.25
CA ASP A 506 -28.41 -18.02 16.09
C ASP A 506 -29.75 -17.90 15.33
N ILE A 507 -29.70 -17.36 14.11
CA ILE A 507 -30.82 -17.42 13.16
C ILE A 507 -31.14 -18.87 12.78
N ASN A 508 -30.15 -19.76 12.75
CA ASN A 508 -30.33 -21.20 12.70
C ASN A 508 -30.67 -21.70 14.13
N PRO A 509 -31.90 -22.19 14.40
CA PRO A 509 -32.30 -22.61 15.74
C PRO A 509 -31.43 -23.72 16.33
N LEU A 510 -30.82 -24.56 15.47
CA LEU A 510 -29.91 -25.63 15.89
C LEU A 510 -28.64 -25.11 16.56
N MET A 511 -28.25 -23.85 16.32
CA MET A 511 -27.06 -23.24 16.89
C MET A 511 -27.30 -22.63 18.28
N ARG A 512 -28.56 -22.37 18.67
CA ARG A 512 -28.88 -21.68 19.94
C ARG A 512 -28.42 -22.43 21.20
N PRO A 513 -28.58 -23.76 21.31
CA PRO A 513 -28.11 -24.50 22.49
C PRO A 513 -26.59 -24.46 22.66
N LEU A 514 -25.85 -24.24 21.57
CA LEU A 514 -24.40 -24.36 21.52
C LEU A 514 -23.69 -23.37 22.45
N LYS A 515 -24.25 -22.17 22.67
CA LYS A 515 -23.70 -21.19 23.62
C LYS A 515 -23.54 -21.78 25.01
N ASN A 516 -24.57 -22.48 25.51
CA ASN A 516 -24.58 -23.05 26.85
C ASN A 516 -23.69 -24.30 26.90
N LEU A 517 -23.76 -25.16 25.87
CA LEU A 517 -22.89 -26.33 25.76
C LEU A 517 -21.41 -25.94 25.76
N ALA A 518 -21.03 -24.95 24.97
CA ALA A 518 -19.65 -24.47 24.89
C ALA A 518 -19.19 -23.79 26.19
N SER A 519 -20.10 -23.11 26.92
CA SER A 519 -19.79 -22.55 28.24
C SER A 519 -19.44 -23.65 29.25
N VAL A 520 -20.28 -24.70 29.34
CA VAL A 520 -20.05 -25.86 30.21
C VAL A 520 -18.78 -26.60 29.79
N THR A 521 -18.58 -26.77 28.49
CA THR A 521 -17.40 -27.43 27.91
C THR A 521 -16.10 -26.69 28.27
N ARG A 522 -16.08 -25.36 28.17
CA ARG A 522 -14.93 -24.54 28.61
C ARG A 522 -14.68 -24.68 30.11
N ALA A 523 -15.73 -24.70 30.94
CA ALA A 523 -15.60 -24.89 32.38
C ALA A 523 -15.07 -26.27 32.78
N GLN A 524 -15.31 -27.30 31.94
CA GLN A 524 -14.87 -28.68 32.16
C GLN A 524 -13.76 -29.10 31.18
N ARG A 525 -13.01 -28.13 30.64
CA ARG A 525 -11.97 -28.37 29.65
C ARG A 525 -10.92 -29.37 30.18
N LYS A 526 -10.66 -30.42 29.41
CA LYS A 526 -9.66 -31.46 29.66
C LYS A 526 -8.80 -31.65 28.40
N PRO A 527 -7.75 -30.82 28.23
CA PRO A 527 -6.83 -30.98 27.12
C PRO A 527 -6.14 -32.34 27.18
N ALA A 528 -5.91 -32.96 26.02
CA ALA A 528 -5.08 -34.17 25.95
C ALA A 528 -3.63 -33.83 26.35
N SER A 529 -2.91 -34.82 26.90
CA SER A 529 -1.50 -34.64 27.26
C SER A 529 -0.66 -34.18 26.05
N PRO A 530 0.33 -33.28 26.22
CA PRO A 530 1.25 -32.89 25.14
C PRO A 530 1.96 -34.07 24.47
N ASP A 531 2.21 -35.14 25.24
CA ASP A 531 2.87 -36.36 24.76
C ASP A 531 1.90 -37.39 24.15
N ASN A 532 0.62 -37.02 23.95
CA ASN A 532 -0.37 -37.93 23.39
C ASN A 532 -0.12 -38.18 21.89
N PRO A 533 0.15 -39.43 21.46
CA PRO A 533 0.51 -39.75 20.07
C PRO A 533 -0.61 -39.44 19.07
N LEU A 534 -1.88 -39.44 19.49
CA LEU A 534 -3.01 -39.13 18.61
C LEU A 534 -3.12 -37.64 18.29
N VAL A 535 -2.65 -36.78 19.21
CA VAL A 535 -2.56 -35.33 18.95
C VAL A 535 -1.45 -35.04 17.94
N ALA A 536 -0.33 -35.76 18.02
CA ALA A 536 0.72 -35.69 17.00
C ALA A 536 0.20 -36.17 15.64
N MET A 537 -0.46 -37.34 15.60
CA MET A 537 -1.06 -37.87 14.38
C MET A 537 -2.11 -36.92 13.77
N GLU A 538 -2.92 -36.23 14.58
CA GLU A 538 -3.86 -35.21 14.09
C GLU A 538 -3.14 -34.06 13.37
N LYS A 539 -2.01 -33.60 13.92
CA LYS A 539 -1.19 -32.55 13.28
C LYS A 539 -0.60 -33.06 11.97
N ASP A 540 -0.06 -34.27 11.94
CA ASP A 540 0.47 -34.87 10.70
C ASP A 540 -0.61 -35.02 9.62
N VAL A 541 -1.83 -35.43 10.00
CA VAL A 541 -2.99 -35.50 9.09
C VAL A 541 -3.37 -34.10 8.59
N SER A 542 -3.35 -33.10 9.46
CA SER A 542 -3.65 -31.72 9.09
C SER A 542 -2.62 -31.17 8.10
N GLU A 543 -1.33 -31.38 8.37
CA GLU A 543 -0.22 -31.02 7.47
C GLU A 543 -0.33 -31.76 6.13
N TYR A 544 -0.71 -33.04 6.14
CA TYR A 544 -0.97 -33.80 4.92
C TYR A 544 -2.10 -33.20 4.09
N ILE A 545 -3.24 -32.84 4.71
CA ILE A 545 -4.37 -32.19 4.02
C ILE A 545 -3.94 -30.83 3.45
N GLU A 546 -3.20 -30.04 4.23
CA GLU A 546 -2.66 -28.76 3.77
C GLU A 546 -1.75 -28.94 2.55
N ASN A 547 -0.85 -29.93 2.58
CA ASN A 547 0.04 -30.26 1.48
C ASN A 547 -0.71 -30.72 0.23
N VAL A 548 -1.76 -31.55 0.36
CA VAL A 548 -2.61 -31.95 -0.76
C VAL A 548 -3.31 -30.74 -1.39
N LEU A 549 -3.82 -29.81 -0.58
CA LEU A 549 -4.45 -28.59 -1.07
C LEU A 549 -3.45 -27.62 -1.71
N ASN A 550 -2.21 -27.55 -1.20
CA ASN A 550 -1.12 -26.81 -1.82
C ASN A 550 -0.73 -27.41 -3.17
N ILE A 551 -0.58 -28.73 -3.27
CA ILE A 551 -0.32 -29.42 -4.54
C ILE A 551 -1.44 -29.15 -5.55
N TYR A 552 -2.71 -29.20 -5.12
CA TYR A 552 -3.84 -28.85 -5.98
C TYR A 552 -3.75 -27.39 -6.46
N ARG A 553 -3.45 -26.44 -5.57
CA ARG A 553 -3.25 -25.03 -5.93
C ARG A 553 -2.17 -24.90 -6.99
N ASP A 554 -1.01 -25.48 -6.76
CA ASP A 554 0.16 -25.33 -7.63
C ASP A 554 -0.12 -25.97 -9.02
N TYR A 555 -0.75 -27.15 -9.05
CA TYR A 555 -1.18 -27.77 -10.30
C TYR A 555 -2.23 -26.95 -11.06
N ARG A 556 -3.24 -26.42 -10.34
CA ARG A 556 -4.27 -25.55 -10.93
C ARG A 556 -3.64 -24.31 -11.54
N ASP A 557 -2.75 -23.66 -10.80
CA ASP A 557 -2.14 -22.38 -11.18
C ASP A 557 -1.25 -22.55 -12.41
N LEU A 558 -0.41 -23.60 -12.43
CA LEU A 558 0.39 -23.97 -13.62
C LEU A 558 -0.50 -24.33 -14.82
N SER A 559 -1.58 -25.08 -14.61
CA SER A 559 -2.50 -25.46 -15.68
C SER A 559 -3.21 -24.23 -16.29
N GLN A 560 -3.58 -23.26 -15.45
CA GLN A 560 -4.19 -22.00 -15.89
C GLN A 560 -3.22 -21.17 -16.72
N GLU A 561 -1.97 -21.04 -16.27
CA GLU A 561 -0.93 -20.35 -17.03
C GLU A 561 -0.64 -21.03 -18.38
N GLN A 562 -0.50 -22.36 -18.40
CA GLN A 562 -0.29 -23.11 -19.63
C GLN A 562 -1.47 -22.95 -20.60
N LEU A 563 -2.70 -23.00 -20.10
CA LEU A 563 -3.89 -22.77 -20.92
C LEU A 563 -3.93 -21.35 -21.46
N PHE A 564 -3.57 -20.35 -20.65
CA PHE A 564 -3.50 -18.96 -21.08
C PHE A 564 -2.52 -18.79 -22.25
N ARG A 565 -1.28 -19.28 -22.09
CA ARG A 565 -0.26 -19.23 -23.15
C ARG A 565 -0.67 -20.01 -24.38
N PHE A 566 -1.28 -21.18 -24.20
CA PHE A 566 -1.80 -21.98 -25.31
C PHE A 566 -2.87 -21.25 -26.13
N ILE A 567 -3.63 -20.34 -25.52
CA ILE A 567 -4.63 -19.52 -26.21
C ILE A 567 -3.97 -18.30 -26.85
N TYR A 568 -3.27 -17.47 -26.06
CA TYR A 568 -2.86 -16.12 -26.47
C TYR A 568 -1.49 -16.04 -27.17
N SER A 569 -0.58 -16.97 -26.89
CA SER A 569 0.75 -16.98 -27.52
C SER A 569 0.75 -17.58 -28.94
N ARG A 570 -0.40 -17.99 -29.48
CA ARG A 570 -0.51 -18.58 -30.83
C ARG A 570 -0.41 -17.53 -31.94
N ASP A 571 0.35 -17.85 -32.98
CA ASP A 571 0.50 -17.01 -34.19
C ASP A 571 -0.84 -16.63 -34.82
N LEU A 572 -1.81 -17.56 -34.85
CA LEU A 572 -3.13 -17.29 -35.42
C LEU A 572 -3.84 -16.16 -34.66
N ILE A 573 -3.84 -16.22 -33.33
CA ILE A 573 -4.47 -15.19 -32.49
C ILE A 573 -3.71 -13.86 -32.62
N ARG A 574 -2.38 -13.91 -32.58
CA ARG A 574 -1.50 -12.75 -32.82
C ARG A 574 -1.69 -12.14 -34.21
N THR A 575 -2.10 -12.91 -35.20
CA THR A 575 -2.39 -12.39 -36.56
C THR A 575 -3.71 -11.61 -36.59
N PHE A 576 -4.77 -12.11 -35.94
CA PHE A 576 -6.06 -11.41 -35.88
C PHE A 576 -6.06 -10.24 -34.89
N PHE A 577 -5.26 -10.36 -33.82
CA PHE A 577 -5.12 -9.39 -32.75
C PHE A 577 -3.63 -9.11 -32.56
N PRO A 578 -3.02 -8.27 -33.42
CA PRO A 578 -1.59 -7.96 -33.31
C PRO A 578 -1.29 -7.40 -31.92
N PRO A 579 -0.26 -7.88 -31.21
CA PRO A 579 0.08 -7.36 -29.89
C PRO A 579 0.41 -5.87 -30.00
N THR A 580 -0.02 -5.10 -29.02
CA THR A 580 0.43 -3.71 -28.91
C THR A 580 1.86 -3.77 -28.40
N LYS A 581 2.83 -3.38 -29.24
CA LYS A 581 4.19 -3.19 -28.75
C LYS A 581 4.17 -2.04 -27.77
N ASP A 582 4.78 -2.22 -26.61
CA ASP A 582 5.13 -1.10 -25.76
C ASP A 582 6.07 -0.20 -26.54
N GLU A 583 5.50 0.85 -27.14
CA GLU A 583 6.29 1.96 -27.63
C GLU A 583 7.05 2.50 -26.42
N ALA A 584 8.36 2.71 -26.56
CA ALA A 584 9.15 3.39 -25.55
C ALA A 584 8.38 4.65 -25.10
N PRO A 585 8.29 4.95 -23.79
CA PRO A 585 7.44 6.01 -23.28
C PRO A 585 7.63 7.25 -24.14
N ARG A 586 6.59 7.66 -24.88
CA ARG A 586 6.70 8.77 -25.85
C ARG A 586 7.29 9.96 -25.10
N GLU A 587 8.47 10.40 -25.52
CA GLU A 587 9.00 11.66 -25.03
C GLU A 587 7.92 12.70 -25.33
N SER A 588 7.46 13.42 -24.31
CA SER A 588 6.59 14.55 -24.59
C SER A 588 7.42 15.54 -25.40
N ASP A 589 6.91 15.94 -26.58
CA ASP A 589 7.56 16.88 -27.51
C ASP A 589 8.04 18.19 -26.83
N HIS A 590 7.56 18.47 -25.62
CA HIS A 590 7.93 19.64 -24.83
C HIS A 590 9.29 19.55 -24.12
N TYR A 591 9.90 18.36 -23.95
CA TYR A 591 11.20 18.20 -23.30
C TYR A 591 12.35 17.80 -24.26
N GLU A 592 12.04 17.48 -25.53
CA GLU A 592 13.03 17.29 -26.61
C GLU A 592 13.64 18.60 -27.13
N ARG A 593 14.31 19.34 -26.24
CA ARG A 593 15.42 20.19 -26.68
C ARG A 593 16.65 19.86 -25.87
N ALA A 594 17.59 19.19 -26.52
CA ALA A 594 18.95 18.94 -26.04
C ALA A 594 19.72 20.22 -25.63
N ASP A 595 19.16 21.41 -25.87
CA ASP A 595 19.82 22.70 -25.68
C ASP A 595 19.06 23.69 -24.75
N TYR A 596 18.07 23.22 -23.97
CA TYR A 596 17.29 24.12 -23.09
C TYR A 596 17.04 23.55 -21.69
N ASP A 597 18.09 23.02 -21.05
CA ASP A 597 18.02 22.78 -19.63
C ASP A 597 18.01 24.12 -18.88
N LYS A 598 16.82 24.59 -18.50
CA LYS A 598 16.63 25.79 -17.66
C LYS A 598 17.52 25.74 -16.41
N ARG A 599 17.86 24.54 -15.90
CA ARG A 599 18.76 24.35 -14.76
C ARG A 599 20.18 24.85 -15.06
N THR A 600 20.67 24.67 -16.29
CA THR A 600 22.01 25.14 -16.69
C THR A 600 22.04 26.64 -16.97
N GLN A 601 20.90 27.24 -17.36
CA GLN A 601 20.80 28.69 -17.56
C GLN A 601 20.79 29.47 -16.23
N SER A 602 20.22 28.90 -15.17
CA SER A 602 20.18 29.50 -13.82
C SER A 602 21.42 29.23 -12.96
N LEU A 603 22.54 28.78 -13.55
CA LEU A 603 23.78 28.46 -12.80
C LEU A 603 24.31 29.65 -11.99
N GLU A 604 24.20 30.86 -12.53
CA GLU A 604 24.74 32.10 -11.95
C GLU A 604 23.67 32.94 -11.23
N GLU A 605 22.40 32.50 -11.27
CA GLU A 605 21.27 33.20 -10.67
C GLU A 605 21.13 32.87 -9.17
N GLY A 606 20.90 33.91 -8.36
CA GLY A 606 20.71 33.79 -6.91
C GLY A 606 21.68 34.65 -6.11
N GLY A 607 21.79 34.37 -4.81
CA GLY A 607 22.67 35.05 -3.89
C GLY A 607 23.29 34.11 -2.86
N VAL A 608 23.61 34.65 -1.69
CA VAL A 608 24.35 33.92 -0.65
C VAL A 608 23.56 32.69 -0.16
N ALA A 609 22.23 32.78 -0.07
CA ALA A 609 21.38 31.66 0.36
C ALA A 609 21.46 30.48 -0.61
N GLU A 610 21.27 30.75 -1.91
CA GLU A 610 21.35 29.79 -3.00
C GLU A 610 22.75 29.15 -3.06
N GLY A 611 23.81 29.95 -2.89
CA GLY A 611 25.19 29.46 -2.84
C GLY A 611 25.45 28.52 -1.66
N LEU A 612 24.97 28.87 -0.46
CA LEU A 612 25.11 28.03 0.74
C LEU A 612 24.33 26.72 0.61
N ILE A 613 23.10 26.77 0.11
CA ILE A 613 22.27 25.59 -0.13
C ILE A 613 22.91 24.71 -1.21
N ARG A 614 23.51 25.29 -2.25
CA ARG A 614 24.27 24.55 -3.26
C ARG A 614 25.48 23.82 -2.65
N VAL A 615 26.23 24.46 -1.75
CA VAL A 615 27.32 23.80 -1.02
C VAL A 615 26.78 22.64 -0.18
N PHE A 616 25.70 22.87 0.55
CA PHE A 616 25.04 21.84 1.36
C PHE A 616 24.65 20.61 0.53
N MET A 617 23.94 20.82 -0.59
CA MET A 617 23.50 19.75 -1.47
C MET A 617 24.66 19.02 -2.17
N ALA A 618 25.74 19.72 -2.50
CA ALA A 618 26.93 19.10 -3.10
C ALA A 618 27.62 18.13 -2.13
N VAL A 619 27.68 18.48 -0.83
CA VAL A 619 28.19 17.57 0.21
C VAL A 619 27.25 16.39 0.39
N ALA A 620 25.95 16.64 0.56
CA ALA A 620 24.94 15.59 0.77
C ALA A 620 24.93 14.54 -0.35
N ARG A 621 25.21 14.93 -1.60
CA ARG A 621 25.30 14.02 -2.75
C ARG A 621 26.60 13.19 -2.77
N THR A 622 27.69 13.73 -2.24
CA THR A 622 29.00 13.06 -2.27
C THR A 622 29.12 12.01 -1.16
N SER A 623 28.42 12.20 -0.04
CA SER A 623 28.28 11.19 0.99
C SER A 623 27.42 10.02 0.47
N ARG A 624 27.92 8.78 0.51
CA ARG A 624 27.26 7.57 -0.04
C ARG A 624 25.96 7.19 0.70
N GLY A 625 24.90 7.95 0.43
CA GLY A 625 23.57 7.78 1.01
C GLY A 625 23.27 8.81 2.09
N ILE A 626 22.10 9.45 2.00
CA ILE A 626 21.63 10.43 2.97
C ILE A 626 21.15 9.69 4.22
N LYS A 627 21.83 9.88 5.36
CA LYS A 627 21.36 9.40 6.68
C LYS A 627 20.59 10.49 7.40
N ARG A 628 19.74 10.11 8.35
CA ARG A 628 18.99 11.03 9.22
C ARG A 628 19.90 12.01 9.99
N SER A 629 21.07 11.58 10.45
CA SER A 629 22.05 12.45 11.13
C SER A 629 22.51 13.63 10.27
N HIS A 630 22.72 13.41 8.97
CA HIS A 630 23.10 14.48 8.04
C HIS A 630 21.96 15.48 7.86
N PHE A 631 20.72 15.00 7.84
CA PHE A 631 19.53 15.85 7.74
C PHE A 631 19.28 16.67 9.02
N ASP A 632 19.38 16.07 10.20
CA ASP A 632 19.18 16.78 11.46
C ASP A 632 20.25 17.89 11.62
N PHE A 633 21.50 17.60 11.26
CA PHE A 633 22.57 18.59 11.25
C PHE A 633 22.37 19.69 10.20
N ALA A 634 21.83 19.34 9.03
CA ALA A 634 21.43 20.31 8.01
C ALA A 634 20.39 21.30 8.51
N GLN A 635 19.36 20.79 9.18
CA GLN A 635 18.30 21.60 9.77
C GLN A 635 18.86 22.53 10.85
N GLU A 636 19.78 22.05 11.68
CA GLU A 636 20.44 22.87 12.69
C GLU A 636 21.22 24.03 12.05
N ILE A 637 22.01 23.77 11.01
CA ILE A 637 22.73 24.83 10.26
C ILE A 637 21.74 25.80 9.62
N ALA A 638 20.69 25.29 8.96
CA ALA A 638 19.70 26.14 8.30
C ALA A 638 18.96 27.05 9.31
N ALA A 639 18.67 26.55 10.51
CA ALA A 639 18.01 27.30 11.56
C ALA A 639 18.91 28.34 12.25
N THR A 640 20.19 28.03 12.44
CA THR A 640 21.14 28.88 13.19
C THR A 640 21.89 29.88 12.32
N HIS A 641 22.00 29.64 11.01
CA HIS A 641 22.78 30.49 10.12
C HIS A 641 22.09 31.84 9.84
N LYS A 642 22.87 32.94 9.90
CA LYS A 642 22.40 34.35 9.80
C LYS A 642 21.56 34.68 8.55
N VAL A 643 21.80 33.96 7.45
CA VAL A 643 21.07 34.13 6.18
C VAL A 643 19.94 33.10 6.05
N LEU A 644 20.20 31.82 6.37
CA LEU A 644 19.24 30.73 6.11
C LEU A 644 18.08 30.76 7.11
N GLY A 645 18.35 31.12 8.37
CA GLY A 645 17.33 31.20 9.42
C GLY A 645 16.29 32.32 9.20
N LYS A 646 16.52 33.22 8.23
CA LYS A 646 15.56 34.27 7.83
C LYS A 646 14.62 33.83 6.70
N ILE A 647 14.90 32.70 6.05
CA ILE A 647 14.12 32.21 4.91
C ILE A 647 12.91 31.43 5.42
N ARG A 648 11.74 31.69 4.84
CA ARG A 648 10.54 30.92 5.16
C ARG A 648 10.73 29.46 4.72
N PRO A 649 10.27 28.46 5.49
CA PRO A 649 10.45 27.03 5.14
C PRO A 649 10.01 26.68 3.70
N VAL A 650 8.88 27.20 3.24
CA VAL A 650 8.38 26.99 1.87
C VAL A 650 9.37 27.51 0.82
N GLN A 651 9.93 28.70 1.04
CA GLN A 651 10.92 29.29 0.15
C GLN A 651 12.25 28.54 0.21
N PHE A 652 12.66 28.08 1.39
CA PHE A 652 13.86 27.26 1.57
C PHE A 652 13.76 25.96 0.77
N LYS A 653 12.64 25.23 0.88
CA LYS A 653 12.39 24.00 0.10
C LYS A 653 12.43 24.26 -1.40
N LYS A 654 11.87 25.38 -1.86
CA LYS A 654 11.91 25.77 -3.28
C LYS A 654 13.35 25.98 -3.75
N ILE A 655 14.13 26.79 -3.04
CA ILE A 655 15.54 27.03 -3.37
C ILE A 655 16.34 25.71 -3.34
N LEU A 656 16.08 24.85 -2.36
CA LEU A 656 16.76 23.56 -2.25
C LEU A 656 16.51 22.67 -3.47
N LYS A 657 15.24 22.55 -3.91
CA LYS A 657 14.90 21.79 -5.12
C LYS A 657 15.57 22.38 -6.37
N GLU A 658 15.58 23.71 -6.51
CA GLU A 658 16.23 24.39 -7.64
C GLU A 658 17.75 24.15 -7.65
N GLN A 659 18.43 24.35 -6.52
CA GLN A 659 19.89 24.17 -6.42
C GLN A 659 20.31 22.70 -6.55
N ALA A 660 19.49 21.76 -6.06
CA ALA A 660 19.68 20.33 -6.28
C ALA A 660 19.62 19.99 -7.77
N ALA A 661 18.61 20.51 -8.48
CA ALA A 661 18.43 20.29 -9.91
C ALA A 661 19.61 20.87 -10.72
N ILE A 662 20.10 22.06 -10.36
CA ILE A 662 21.29 22.67 -10.98
C ILE A 662 22.54 21.79 -10.81
N LEU A 663 22.79 21.28 -9.60
CA LEU A 663 23.92 20.37 -9.34
C LEU A 663 23.80 19.03 -10.09
N GLN A 664 22.58 18.54 -10.29
CA GLN A 664 22.33 17.31 -11.05
C GLN A 664 22.59 17.49 -12.54
N ALA A 665 22.30 18.67 -13.09
CA ALA A 665 22.57 18.99 -14.49
C ALA A 665 24.08 19.08 -14.80
N ASP A 666 24.83 19.87 -14.02
CA ASP A 666 26.29 19.97 -14.15
C ASP A 666 26.93 20.41 -12.83
N GLN A 667 27.46 19.44 -12.09
CA GLN A 667 28.06 19.68 -10.77
C GLN A 667 29.30 20.58 -10.84
N ASP A 668 30.18 20.37 -11.82
CA ASP A 668 31.45 21.08 -11.89
C ASP A 668 31.25 22.55 -12.27
N ARG A 669 30.35 22.84 -13.21
CA ARG A 669 29.96 24.23 -13.53
C ARG A 669 29.19 24.89 -12.39
N ALA A 670 28.29 24.16 -11.73
CA ALA A 670 27.53 24.69 -10.59
C ALA A 670 28.42 25.08 -9.40
N ILE A 671 29.43 24.25 -9.10
CA ILE A 671 30.44 24.54 -8.07
C ILE A 671 31.33 25.71 -8.51
N SER A 672 31.75 25.75 -9.77
CA SER A 672 32.59 26.84 -10.30
C SER A 672 31.89 28.21 -10.24
N ALA A 673 30.56 28.24 -10.36
CA ALA A 673 29.75 29.46 -10.26
C ALA A 673 29.54 29.95 -8.81
N LEU A 674 29.96 29.21 -7.77
CA LEU A 674 29.72 29.60 -6.36
C LEU A 674 30.28 30.99 -6.00
N HIS A 675 31.41 31.39 -6.58
CA HIS A 675 31.99 32.71 -6.35
C HIS A 675 31.15 33.88 -6.88
N ILE A 676 30.23 33.62 -7.82
CA ILE A 676 29.30 34.61 -8.38
C ILE A 676 28.13 34.82 -7.40
N LEU A 677 27.62 33.74 -6.83
CA LEU A 677 26.53 33.74 -5.84
C LEU A 677 26.98 34.31 -4.48
N ILE A 678 28.17 33.92 -4.02
CA ILE A 678 28.74 34.34 -2.75
C ILE A 678 29.87 35.32 -3.02
N LYS A 679 29.58 36.62 -2.99
CA LYS A 679 30.54 37.68 -3.37
C LYS A 679 31.58 37.97 -2.27
N ASN A 680 31.17 37.96 -1.00
CA ASN A 680 32.01 38.36 0.12
C ASN A 680 32.99 37.24 0.54
N LYS A 681 34.21 37.61 0.93
CA LYS A 681 35.23 36.64 1.37
C LYS A 681 34.82 35.90 2.65
N ASP A 682 34.22 36.60 3.61
CA ASP A 682 33.80 35.99 4.88
C ASP A 682 32.69 34.96 4.68
N ASP A 683 31.70 35.27 3.84
CA ASP A 683 30.62 34.34 3.51
C ASP A 683 31.13 33.12 2.71
N ARG A 684 32.19 33.27 1.90
CA ARG A 684 32.87 32.15 1.22
C ARG A 684 33.59 31.24 2.22
N MET A 685 34.28 31.82 3.20
CA MET A 685 34.93 31.06 4.27
C MET A 685 33.92 30.32 5.14
N ASP A 686 32.79 30.96 5.45
CA ASP A 686 31.69 30.34 6.19
C ASP A 686 31.07 29.17 5.40
N ALA A 687 30.82 29.35 4.10
CA ALA A 687 30.35 28.27 3.22
C ALA A 687 31.29 27.05 3.21
N LEU A 688 32.61 27.28 3.12
CA LEU A 688 33.60 26.20 3.20
C LEU A 688 33.63 25.56 4.60
N GLY A 689 33.47 26.36 5.66
CA GLY A 689 33.36 25.88 7.04
C GLY A 689 32.13 24.99 7.27
N ILE A 690 30.99 25.34 6.68
CA ILE A 690 29.78 24.53 6.66
C ILE A 690 30.04 23.19 5.95
N ALA A 691 30.66 23.22 4.76
CA ALA A 691 30.99 22.00 4.02
C ALA A 691 31.86 21.05 4.84
N ARG A 692 32.92 21.58 5.47
CA ARG A 692 33.82 20.80 6.33
C ARG A 692 33.10 20.13 7.50
N ARG A 693 32.21 20.86 8.16
CA ARG A 693 31.41 20.33 9.28
C ARG A 693 30.46 19.23 8.84
N LEU A 694 29.82 19.38 7.67
CA LEU A 694 28.91 18.38 7.11
C LEU A 694 29.62 17.06 6.81
N CYS A 695 30.79 17.09 6.18
CA CYS A 695 31.57 15.88 5.93
C CYS A 695 32.10 15.22 7.23
N LEU A 696 32.18 15.96 8.34
CA LEU A 696 32.64 15.44 9.63
C LEU A 696 31.54 14.82 10.49
N VAL A 697 30.27 14.83 10.04
CA VAL A 697 29.14 14.24 10.79
C VAL A 697 29.37 12.76 11.08
N ASP A 698 29.94 12.03 10.12
CA ASP A 698 30.29 10.61 10.27
C ASP A 698 31.66 10.39 10.96
N GLY A 699 32.28 11.46 11.48
CA GLY A 699 33.52 11.43 12.26
C GLY A 699 34.82 11.29 11.45
N LYS A 700 34.75 11.06 10.14
CA LYS A 700 35.91 10.96 9.24
C LYS A 700 35.56 11.39 7.82
N TYR A 701 36.50 12.07 7.16
CA TYR A 701 36.38 12.36 5.73
C TYR A 701 36.51 11.07 4.91
N THR A 702 35.63 10.90 3.93
CA THR A 702 35.85 9.97 2.83
C THR A 702 36.73 10.62 1.77
N ARG A 703 37.42 9.80 0.95
CA ARG A 703 38.25 10.30 -0.16
C ARG A 703 37.46 11.14 -1.16
N GLU A 704 36.19 10.81 -1.38
CA GLU A 704 35.28 11.54 -2.25
C GLU A 704 34.95 12.93 -1.66
N GLU A 705 34.73 13.03 -0.35
CA GLU A 705 34.50 14.30 0.35
C GLU A 705 35.74 15.20 0.37
N GLU A 706 36.95 14.65 0.52
CA GLU A 706 38.19 15.44 0.44
C GLU A 706 38.34 16.10 -0.94
N ILE A 707 38.07 15.34 -2.01
CA ILE A 707 38.10 15.86 -3.39
C ILE A 707 37.04 16.96 -3.56
N LEU A 708 35.83 16.76 -3.02
CA LEU A 708 34.77 17.76 -3.07
C LEU A 708 35.17 19.05 -2.33
N ILE A 709 35.75 18.96 -1.13
CA ILE A 709 36.17 20.13 -0.36
C ILE A 709 37.20 20.95 -1.15
N GLU A 710 38.14 20.30 -1.84
CA GLU A 710 39.08 20.99 -2.72
C GLU A 710 38.41 21.61 -3.95
N LYS A 711 37.42 20.94 -4.55
CA LYS A 711 36.59 21.53 -5.62
C LYS A 711 35.82 22.77 -5.14
N LEU A 712 35.19 22.69 -3.97
CA LEU A 712 34.45 23.79 -3.35
C LEU A 712 35.37 24.97 -3.04
N LYS A 713 36.57 24.71 -2.50
CA LYS A 713 37.59 25.73 -2.24
C LYS A 713 37.98 26.50 -3.52
N LYS A 714 38.20 25.77 -4.62
CA LYS A 714 38.47 26.35 -5.94
C LYS A 714 37.28 27.14 -6.48
N GLY A 715 36.07 26.58 -6.42
CA GLY A 715 34.83 27.23 -6.89
C GLY A 715 34.48 28.51 -6.13
N LEU A 716 34.84 28.60 -4.85
CA LEU A 716 34.71 29.79 -4.01
C LEU A 716 35.85 30.81 -4.20
N LYS A 717 36.88 30.50 -5.01
CA LYS A 717 38.09 31.32 -5.21
C LYS A 717 38.82 31.67 -3.90
N LEU A 718 38.92 30.70 -2.98
CA LEU A 718 39.71 30.82 -1.75
C LEU A 718 41.14 30.30 -2.01
N LYS A 719 42.18 31.12 -1.80
CA LYS A 719 43.58 30.72 -2.03
C LYS A 719 44.01 29.63 -1.05
N ASN A 720 45.00 28.82 -1.46
CA ASN A 720 45.80 28.05 -0.51
C ASN A 720 46.65 29.05 0.27
N ASP A 721 46.35 29.20 1.56
CA ASP A 721 47.36 29.64 2.52
C ASP A 721 48.35 28.49 2.75
#